data_AF-A0A2S4PT22-F1
#
_entry.id   AF-A0A2S4PT22-F1
#
_cell.length_a   1.000
_cell.length_b   1.000
_cell.length_c   1.000
_cell.angle_alpha   90.00
_cell.angle_beta   90.00
_cell.angle_gamma   90.00
#
_symmetry.space_group_name_H-M   'P 1'
#
loop_
_entity.id
_entity.type
_entity.pdbx_description
1 polymer ?
#
loop_
_entity_poly.entity_id
_entity_poly.type
_entity_poly.pdbx_seq_one_letter_code
_entity_poly.pdbx_strand_id
1 'polypeptide(L)'
;MSQFRLKIEDGVFRDSHNREVVLRGINVAGDAKYPSNPDIPSHVADKFFEGDNVNFLRRPFSPEDAHIHFSRLKRWGYNTIRYIFTWEAIESAGPGIYDDDWIQHTIDILRVAKGYGFYIFMDPHQDVWSRFSGGSGAPMWTLYACGFNPKSFAATEAALVHNIYPNPIDFPKMIWSTNYTRLACQTIFTLFFAGRDFAPKCIINEKNIQDFLQDHFIGALSYFAKKIHEAGDLEDNPVIGWESINEPNRGLVGWSDISIIPDDQKLQKGTSPTVWQAILTGSGRACEIDTWDFGGMGPKKTGRVLVDPGGESAWLPANYDESRYNYKRDPGWKLGECIWAQHGVWDPNTDTLIRKDYFHKCPHSNETIDYDYFTNHYFMEYYRKHRDAIRKYHKNSILFCQPPVLEKPPVIKGTEDDDPNMVYAPHYYDGFGENAIRNCFQDQLKAIQQEGLDNMGNHPCVLTEFGIPYDMDNQNAYKTGNYSSQSGALDANHYAIEGSNLAGYTLWLYMSENKHRLGDQWNGEDLSIFSLDDLPLPTNLSLPSPTNEAIAGLSQTSHSKKVSLDESFVNPGNLKGTLKTPPISSNPEDPSPELTNNPGYRAAEAYIRPFPIATCGRILSYGFNLRDCIFTLETLNDAAISSEIPTEIFLPEFHFPKDRCEIDVSNGKWTITSDESDEGIIQLLKWWTPSGKHHIKVIGLQRSQKNMTIGDHNDEYYLDQCQQSKCKIM
;
A
#
# COMPACT_ATOMS: atom_id res chain seq x y z
N MET A 1 21.09 22.88 -10.96
CA MET A 1 20.49 21.63 -10.45
C MET A 1 19.05 21.95 -10.06
N SER A 2 18.08 21.09 -10.36
CA SER A 2 16.67 21.35 -10.04
C SER A 2 16.51 21.51 -8.52
N GLN A 3 15.66 22.45 -8.09
CA GLN A 3 15.39 22.72 -6.68
C GLN A 3 14.76 21.49 -5.97
N PHE A 4 14.12 20.61 -6.73
CA PHE A 4 13.38 19.41 -6.30
C PHE A 4 14.16 18.09 -6.38
N ARG A 5 15.46 18.08 -6.70
CA ARG A 5 16.22 16.82 -6.71
C ARG A 5 16.40 16.29 -5.29
N LEU A 6 16.00 15.04 -5.06
CA LEU A 6 16.26 14.29 -3.83
C LEU A 6 17.50 13.41 -4.01
N LYS A 7 18.35 13.32 -2.99
CA LYS A 7 19.49 12.37 -2.92
C LYS A 7 19.47 11.66 -1.57
N ILE A 8 20.14 10.51 -1.48
CA ILE A 8 20.37 9.80 -0.22
C ILE A 8 21.79 10.11 0.25
N GLU A 9 21.92 10.54 1.50
CA GLU A 9 23.21 10.80 2.15
C GLU A 9 23.09 10.47 3.64
N ASP A 10 24.03 9.68 4.16
CA ASP A 10 24.05 9.21 5.56
C ASP A 10 22.73 8.58 6.05
N GLY A 11 22.06 7.82 5.18
CA GLY A 11 20.83 7.10 5.50
C GLY A 11 19.57 7.97 5.58
N VAL A 12 19.63 9.22 5.10
CA VAL A 12 18.49 10.13 5.04
C VAL A 12 18.34 10.76 3.66
N PHE A 13 17.13 11.24 3.36
CA PHE A 13 16.88 12.02 2.15
C PHE A 13 17.33 13.46 2.32
N ARG A 14 18.00 14.00 1.30
CA ARG A 14 18.48 15.38 1.26
C ARG A 14 17.96 16.09 0.02
N ASP A 15 17.48 17.31 0.21
CA ASP A 15 17.14 18.20 -0.91
C ASP A 15 18.38 18.89 -1.49
N SER A 16 18.17 19.75 -2.50
CA SER A 16 19.21 20.53 -3.15
C SER A 16 19.93 21.53 -2.23
N HIS A 17 19.37 21.84 -1.06
CA HIS A 17 19.95 22.70 -0.03
C HIS A 17 20.56 21.90 1.12
N ASN A 18 20.67 20.57 0.98
CA ASN A 18 21.16 19.65 1.99
C ASN A 18 20.31 19.57 3.28
N ARG A 19 19.03 19.98 3.20
CA ARG A 19 18.07 19.79 4.29
C ARG A 19 17.61 18.34 4.32
N GLU A 20 17.40 17.80 5.51
CA GLU A 20 16.82 16.47 5.70
C GLU A 20 15.32 16.50 5.37
N VAL A 21 14.88 15.65 4.45
CA VAL A 21 13.49 15.59 3.97
C VAL A 21 12.79 14.37 4.55
N VAL A 22 11.56 14.55 5.04
CA VAL A 22 10.67 13.45 5.42
C VAL A 22 9.67 13.23 4.28
N LEU A 23 9.59 11.98 3.80
CA LEU A 23 8.60 11.61 2.79
C LEU A 23 7.27 11.30 3.48
N ARG A 24 6.36 12.27 3.49
CA ARG A 24 4.99 12.08 3.97
C ARG A 24 4.08 11.89 2.78
N GLY A 25 3.71 10.64 2.51
CA GLY A 25 3.00 10.31 1.30
C GLY A 25 1.74 9.48 1.46
N ILE A 26 1.18 9.17 0.31
CA ILE A 26 -0.08 8.45 0.14
C ILE A 26 -0.04 7.61 -1.14
N ASN A 27 -0.71 6.47 -1.11
CA ASN A 27 -0.91 5.57 -2.23
C ASN A 27 -1.95 6.12 -3.20
N VAL A 28 -1.59 6.32 -4.47
CA VAL A 28 -2.47 6.89 -5.53
C VAL A 28 -2.41 5.99 -6.77
N ALA A 29 -3.47 5.29 -7.14
CA ALA A 29 -4.74 5.18 -6.43
C ALA A 29 -5.33 3.77 -6.50
N GLY A 30 -6.29 3.49 -5.61
CA GLY A 30 -7.00 2.21 -5.58
C GLY A 30 -7.71 1.87 -6.88
N ASP A 31 -8.18 2.89 -7.59
CA ASP A 31 -8.85 2.75 -8.89
C ASP A 31 -7.93 2.12 -9.95
N ALA A 32 -6.60 2.19 -9.79
CA ALA A 32 -5.64 1.62 -10.74
C ALA A 32 -5.57 0.08 -10.72
N LYS A 33 -6.25 -0.57 -9.78
CA LYS A 33 -6.29 -2.05 -9.66
C LYS A 33 -7.15 -2.72 -10.75
N TYR A 34 -7.99 -1.97 -11.45
CA TYR A 34 -8.92 -2.51 -12.46
C TYR A 34 -9.15 -1.53 -13.63
N PRO A 35 -9.52 -2.04 -14.82
CA PRO A 35 -9.63 -1.21 -16.01
C PRO A 35 -10.73 -0.16 -15.89
N SER A 36 -10.54 0.97 -16.58
CA SER A 36 -11.56 2.02 -16.71
C SER A 36 -12.52 1.79 -17.87
N ASN A 37 -12.13 0.97 -18.86
CA ASN A 37 -13.00 0.61 -19.96
C ASN A 37 -12.71 -0.81 -20.48
N PRO A 38 -13.73 -1.70 -20.52
CA PRO A 38 -14.99 -1.56 -19.75
C PRO A 38 -14.71 -1.37 -18.26
N ASP A 39 -15.59 -0.62 -17.57
CA ASP A 39 -15.50 -0.43 -16.12
C ASP A 39 -15.91 -1.72 -15.41
N ILE A 40 -14.92 -2.48 -14.93
CA ILE A 40 -15.12 -3.79 -14.31
C ILE A 40 -14.54 -3.78 -12.88
N PRO A 41 -15.22 -3.14 -11.91
CA PRO A 41 -14.91 -3.33 -10.50
C PRO A 41 -15.18 -4.78 -10.08
N SER A 42 -14.72 -5.19 -8.90
CA SER A 42 -14.68 -6.62 -8.52
C SER A 42 -16.06 -7.29 -8.42
N HIS A 43 -17.13 -6.51 -8.30
CA HIS A 43 -18.51 -7.00 -8.19
C HIS A 43 -19.23 -7.13 -9.55
N VAL A 44 -18.57 -6.79 -10.67
CA VAL A 44 -19.13 -6.83 -12.02
C VAL A 44 -18.59 -8.04 -12.80
N ALA A 45 -19.49 -8.93 -13.21
CA ALA A 45 -19.14 -10.15 -13.96
C ALA A 45 -19.07 -9.95 -15.48
N ASP A 46 -19.84 -8.99 -16.01
CA ASP A 46 -19.97 -8.78 -17.45
C ASP A 46 -18.61 -8.42 -18.07
N LYS A 47 -18.27 -9.08 -19.17
CA LYS A 47 -16.99 -8.93 -19.89
C LYS A 47 -15.72 -9.16 -19.06
N PHE A 48 -15.82 -9.72 -17.85
CA PHE A 48 -14.66 -9.92 -16.97
C PHE A 48 -13.49 -10.64 -17.66
N PHE A 49 -13.79 -11.69 -18.43
CA PHE A 49 -12.82 -12.49 -19.19
C PHE A 49 -12.39 -11.91 -20.56
N GLU A 50 -12.81 -10.70 -20.91
CA GLU A 50 -12.38 -9.97 -22.11
C GLU A 50 -11.10 -9.12 -21.85
N GLY A 51 -10.19 -9.64 -21.02
CA GLY A 51 -9.01 -8.90 -20.51
C GLY A 51 -7.98 -8.47 -21.55
N ASP A 52 -8.05 -8.96 -22.79
CA ASP A 52 -7.11 -8.56 -23.85
C ASP A 52 -7.47 -7.21 -24.49
N ASN A 53 -8.70 -6.74 -24.26
CA ASN A 53 -9.26 -5.54 -24.89
C ASN A 53 -9.73 -4.52 -23.85
N VAL A 54 -8.92 -4.31 -22.81
CA VAL A 54 -9.19 -3.36 -21.73
C VAL A 54 -8.23 -2.18 -21.82
N ASN A 55 -8.62 -1.03 -21.27
CA ASN A 55 -7.71 0.09 -21.07
C ASN A 55 -7.89 0.76 -19.70
N PHE A 56 -6.85 1.49 -19.31
CA PHE A 56 -6.72 2.15 -18.01
C PHE A 56 -6.63 3.68 -18.16
N LEU A 57 -7.14 4.25 -19.26
CA LEU A 57 -7.00 5.67 -19.64
C LEU A 57 -7.72 6.68 -18.72
N ARG A 58 -8.36 6.21 -17.65
CA ARG A 58 -8.91 7.05 -16.58
C ARG A 58 -8.42 6.63 -15.19
N ARG A 59 -7.30 5.90 -15.12
CA ARG A 59 -6.70 5.44 -13.87
C ARG A 59 -5.31 6.06 -13.69
N PRO A 60 -5.02 6.70 -12.54
CA PRO A 60 -5.81 6.76 -11.31
C PRO A 60 -7.06 7.67 -11.41
N PHE A 61 -7.08 8.61 -12.35
CA PHE A 61 -8.22 9.48 -12.66
C PHE A 61 -7.99 10.14 -14.04
N SER A 62 -8.96 10.90 -14.54
CA SER A 62 -8.82 11.63 -15.80
C SER A 62 -7.79 12.78 -15.69
N PRO A 63 -7.13 13.19 -16.80
CA PRO A 63 -6.26 14.37 -16.79
C PRO A 63 -6.99 15.65 -16.40
N GLU A 64 -8.28 15.75 -16.72
CA GLU A 64 -9.12 16.91 -16.38
C GLU A 64 -9.38 17.03 -14.87
N ASP A 65 -9.52 15.90 -14.18
CA ASP A 65 -9.79 15.85 -12.74
C ASP A 65 -8.51 15.83 -11.89
N ALA A 66 -7.34 15.60 -12.50
CA ALA A 66 -6.07 15.44 -11.82
C ALA A 66 -5.73 16.60 -10.87
N HIS A 67 -5.94 17.84 -11.31
CA HIS A 67 -5.72 19.04 -10.49
C HIS A 67 -6.57 19.06 -9.21
N ILE A 68 -7.81 18.56 -9.27
CA ILE A 68 -8.72 18.50 -8.12
C ILE A 68 -8.14 17.58 -7.04
N HIS A 69 -7.67 16.42 -7.46
CA HIS A 69 -7.11 15.41 -6.56
C HIS A 69 -5.75 15.83 -5.99
N PHE A 70 -4.84 16.31 -6.84
CA PHE A 70 -3.51 16.72 -6.40
C PHE A 70 -3.53 17.96 -5.49
N SER A 71 -4.39 18.96 -5.76
CA SER A 71 -4.57 20.09 -4.84
C SER A 71 -5.11 19.64 -3.48
N ARG A 72 -6.04 18.67 -3.44
CA ARG A 72 -6.55 18.09 -2.20
C ARG A 72 -5.47 17.39 -1.39
N LEU A 73 -4.71 16.48 -2.01
CA LEU A 73 -3.62 15.77 -1.35
C LEU A 73 -2.56 16.74 -0.81
N LYS A 74 -2.24 17.78 -1.59
CA LYS A 74 -1.29 18.82 -1.18
C LYS A 74 -1.80 19.60 0.04
N ARG A 75 -3.08 19.98 0.08
CA ARG A 75 -3.72 20.66 1.22
C ARG A 75 -3.80 19.79 2.48
N TRP A 76 -3.85 18.47 2.33
CA TRP A 76 -3.76 17.52 3.45
C TRP A 76 -2.32 17.34 3.98
N GLY A 77 -1.35 17.96 3.32
CA GLY A 77 0.05 17.98 3.71
C GLY A 77 0.85 16.80 3.20
N TYR A 78 0.38 16.09 2.17
CA TYR A 78 1.21 15.09 1.51
C TYR A 78 2.23 15.77 0.59
N ASN A 79 3.47 15.30 0.63
CA ASN A 79 4.55 15.73 -0.27
C ASN A 79 5.05 14.60 -1.17
N THR A 80 4.58 13.36 -0.95
CA THR A 80 5.04 12.17 -1.66
C THR A 80 3.85 11.35 -2.16
N ILE A 81 3.97 10.76 -3.34
CA ILE A 81 2.98 9.83 -3.91
C ILE A 81 3.68 8.52 -4.24
N ARG A 82 3.12 7.42 -3.72
CA ARG A 82 3.35 6.08 -4.25
C ARG A 82 2.38 5.87 -5.41
N TYR A 83 2.89 5.94 -6.63
CA TYR A 83 2.06 5.91 -7.84
C TYR A 83 1.82 4.47 -8.25
N ILE A 84 0.61 3.99 -7.99
CA ILE A 84 0.15 2.62 -8.23
C ILE A 84 -0.15 2.46 -9.72
N PHE A 85 0.42 1.43 -10.33
CA PHE A 85 -0.02 0.91 -11.62
C PHE A 85 0.12 -0.61 -11.66
N THR A 86 -0.65 -1.27 -12.51
CA THR A 86 -0.59 -2.72 -12.67
C THR A 86 0.20 -3.09 -13.91
N TRP A 87 0.77 -4.28 -13.94
CA TRP A 87 1.37 -4.84 -15.17
C TRP A 87 0.32 -4.96 -16.29
N GLU A 88 -0.94 -5.28 -15.94
CA GLU A 88 -2.06 -5.32 -16.87
C GLU A 88 -2.27 -3.97 -17.58
N ALA A 89 -2.09 -2.85 -16.89
CA ALA A 89 -2.23 -1.52 -17.51
C ALA A 89 -1.18 -1.26 -18.61
N ILE A 90 -0.02 -1.91 -18.55
CA ILE A 90 1.05 -1.76 -19.56
C ILE A 90 0.93 -2.80 -20.67
N GLU A 91 0.55 -4.04 -20.37
CA GLU A 91 0.74 -5.20 -21.27
C GLU A 91 -0.50 -6.13 -21.29
N SER A 92 -1.71 -5.57 -21.28
CA SER A 92 -2.99 -6.33 -21.29
C SER A 92 -3.18 -7.18 -22.54
N ALA A 93 -2.86 -6.63 -23.72
CA ALA A 93 -3.17 -7.23 -25.02
C ALA A 93 -2.37 -8.51 -25.32
N GLY A 94 -1.23 -8.72 -24.65
CA GLY A 94 -0.40 -9.91 -24.82
C GLY A 94 1.09 -9.64 -24.59
N PRO A 95 1.90 -10.71 -24.53
CA PRO A 95 3.33 -10.63 -24.27
C PRO A 95 4.06 -9.79 -25.35
N GLY A 96 4.71 -8.72 -24.92
CA GLY A 96 5.48 -7.76 -25.69
C GLY A 96 4.65 -6.67 -26.36
N ILE A 97 3.35 -6.58 -26.07
CA ILE A 97 2.44 -5.61 -26.67
C ILE A 97 2.10 -4.55 -25.63
N TYR A 98 2.84 -3.44 -25.66
CA TYR A 98 2.72 -2.36 -24.68
C TYR A 98 1.65 -1.32 -25.08
N ASP A 99 0.89 -0.84 -24.10
CA ASP A 99 -0.12 0.21 -24.23
C ASP A 99 0.53 1.61 -24.15
N ASP A 100 0.92 2.14 -25.31
CA ASP A 100 1.49 3.49 -25.41
C ASP A 100 0.48 4.60 -25.06
N ASP A 101 -0.83 4.35 -25.22
CA ASP A 101 -1.87 5.33 -24.89
C ASP A 101 -1.99 5.49 -23.37
N TRP A 102 -1.93 4.38 -22.62
CA TRP A 102 -1.89 4.41 -21.16
C TRP A 102 -0.60 5.03 -20.61
N ILE A 103 0.54 4.73 -21.23
CA ILE A 103 1.82 5.35 -20.85
C ILE A 103 1.75 6.87 -21.04
N GLN A 104 1.23 7.32 -22.18
CA GLN A 104 1.07 8.75 -22.45
C GLN A 104 0.11 9.41 -21.45
N HIS A 105 -1.04 8.77 -21.16
CA HIS A 105 -1.96 9.22 -20.12
C HIS A 105 -1.25 9.41 -18.78
N THR A 106 -0.47 8.42 -18.34
CA THR A 106 0.27 8.49 -17.07
C THR A 106 1.32 9.60 -17.07
N ILE A 107 2.07 9.79 -18.17
CA ILE A 107 3.02 10.89 -18.32
C ILE A 107 2.34 12.25 -18.12
N ASP A 108 1.13 12.43 -18.66
CA ASP A 108 0.38 13.68 -18.53
C ASP A 108 -0.11 13.89 -17.08
N ILE A 109 -0.57 12.83 -16.40
CA ILE A 109 -0.89 12.87 -14.97
C ILE A 109 0.34 13.25 -14.12
N LEU A 110 1.50 12.65 -14.40
CA LEU A 110 2.76 12.95 -13.69
C LEU A 110 3.19 14.41 -13.88
N ARG A 111 2.96 15.01 -15.07
CA ARG A 111 3.22 16.43 -15.32
C ARG A 111 2.30 17.35 -14.52
N VAL A 112 1.04 16.97 -14.34
CA VAL A 112 0.13 17.70 -13.44
C VAL A 112 0.65 17.60 -12.00
N ALA A 113 1.00 16.39 -11.54
CA ALA A 113 1.52 16.18 -10.18
C ALA A 113 2.81 16.96 -9.90
N LYS A 114 3.71 17.08 -10.89
CA LYS A 114 4.91 17.92 -10.85
C LYS A 114 4.59 19.38 -10.49
N GLY A 115 3.47 19.90 -11.00
CA GLY A 115 2.98 21.25 -10.71
C GLY A 115 2.63 21.48 -9.24
N TYR A 116 2.43 20.43 -8.45
CA TYR A 116 2.14 20.50 -7.00
C TYR A 116 3.37 20.16 -6.13
N GLY A 117 4.54 19.94 -6.74
CA GLY A 117 5.78 19.64 -6.04
C GLY A 117 5.76 18.33 -5.24
N PHE A 118 5.15 17.28 -5.78
CA PHE A 118 5.22 15.93 -5.21
C PHE A 118 6.54 15.24 -5.57
N TYR A 119 7.09 14.48 -4.62
CA TYR A 119 8.01 13.38 -4.92
C TYR A 119 7.20 12.15 -5.29
N ILE A 120 7.56 11.47 -6.37
CA ILE A 120 6.81 10.31 -6.86
C ILE A 120 7.75 9.13 -7.03
N PHE A 121 7.38 7.98 -6.46
CA PHE A 121 8.00 6.71 -6.83
C PHE A 121 6.96 5.78 -7.43
N MET A 122 7.39 5.04 -8.44
CA MET A 122 6.53 4.21 -9.28
C MET A 122 6.40 2.82 -8.65
N ASP A 123 5.18 2.39 -8.37
CA ASP A 123 4.85 1.11 -7.74
C ASP A 123 4.20 0.16 -8.77
N PRO A 124 4.93 -0.87 -9.25
CA PRO A 124 4.34 -1.95 -10.03
C PRO A 124 3.55 -2.89 -9.12
N HIS A 125 2.29 -2.53 -8.94
CA HIS A 125 1.39 -3.06 -7.93
C HIS A 125 0.76 -4.39 -8.33
N GLN A 126 0.60 -5.26 -7.35
CA GLN A 126 -0.15 -6.51 -7.46
C GLN A 126 -0.72 -6.91 -6.10
N ASP A 127 -1.87 -7.60 -6.13
CA ASP A 127 -2.36 -8.40 -5.02
C ASP A 127 -2.72 -9.78 -5.56
N VAL A 128 -2.29 -10.85 -4.90
CA VAL A 128 -2.61 -12.24 -5.29
C VAL A 128 -2.51 -12.46 -6.81
N TRP A 129 -1.43 -11.92 -7.39
CA TRP A 129 -1.03 -11.99 -8.80
C TRP A 129 -1.88 -11.21 -9.80
N SER A 130 -3.20 -11.41 -9.87
CA SER A 130 -4.04 -10.91 -10.96
C SER A 130 -5.50 -10.77 -10.53
N ARG A 131 -6.26 -9.89 -11.18
CA ARG A 131 -7.73 -9.85 -11.01
C ARG A 131 -8.42 -11.14 -11.34
N PHE A 132 -7.85 -11.90 -12.27
CA PHE A 132 -8.33 -13.22 -12.66
C PHE A 132 -8.00 -14.32 -11.64
N SER A 133 -7.21 -14.02 -10.61
CA SER A 133 -6.95 -14.86 -9.43
C SER A 133 -7.46 -14.20 -8.13
N GLY A 134 -8.30 -13.17 -8.24
CA GLY A 134 -9.01 -12.56 -7.11
C GLY A 134 -8.36 -11.30 -6.53
N GLY A 135 -7.35 -10.73 -7.19
CA GLY A 135 -6.65 -9.51 -6.74
C GLY A 135 -6.31 -8.56 -7.88
N SER A 136 -5.07 -8.14 -8.05
CA SER A 136 -4.70 -7.16 -9.09
C SER A 136 -3.27 -7.38 -9.56
N GLY A 137 -2.87 -6.75 -10.68
CA GLY A 137 -1.46 -6.76 -11.11
C GLY A 137 -1.26 -7.33 -12.50
N ALA A 138 -1.01 -8.63 -12.60
CA ALA A 138 -0.60 -9.29 -13.83
C ALA A 138 -1.75 -9.44 -14.85
N PRO A 139 -1.46 -9.25 -16.16
CA PRO A 139 -2.44 -9.43 -17.23
C PRO A 139 -2.86 -10.90 -17.39
N MET A 140 -4.05 -11.10 -17.96
CA MET A 140 -4.67 -12.42 -18.13
C MET A 140 -3.77 -13.43 -18.84
N TRP A 141 -2.99 -12.99 -19.82
CA TRP A 141 -2.14 -13.87 -20.62
C TRP A 141 -1.12 -14.64 -19.79
N THR A 142 -0.74 -14.13 -18.61
CA THR A 142 0.20 -14.79 -17.68
C THR A 142 -0.37 -16.08 -17.11
N LEU A 143 -1.68 -16.13 -16.85
CA LEU A 143 -2.37 -17.33 -16.39
C LEU A 143 -2.36 -18.40 -17.47
N TYR A 144 -2.66 -18.00 -18.72
CA TYR A 144 -2.56 -18.88 -19.87
C TYR A 144 -1.12 -19.35 -20.09
N ALA A 145 -0.11 -18.48 -19.94
CA ALA A 145 1.30 -18.87 -20.00
C ALA A 145 1.61 -19.95 -18.96
N CYS A 146 1.12 -19.81 -17.72
CA CYS A 146 1.27 -20.82 -16.67
C CYS A 146 0.46 -22.12 -16.89
N GLY A 147 -0.34 -22.19 -17.98
CA GLY A 147 -1.15 -23.36 -18.32
C GLY A 147 -2.50 -23.40 -17.61
N PHE A 148 -2.91 -22.31 -16.94
CA PHE A 148 -4.18 -22.23 -16.24
C PHE A 148 -5.34 -21.79 -17.15
N ASN A 149 -6.53 -22.30 -16.82
CA ASN A 149 -7.81 -21.88 -17.35
C ASN A 149 -8.57 -21.09 -16.27
N PRO A 150 -8.51 -19.74 -16.27
CA PRO A 150 -9.12 -18.94 -15.21
C PRO A 150 -10.65 -19.06 -15.14
N LYS A 151 -11.31 -19.51 -16.21
CA LYS A 151 -12.76 -19.75 -16.22
C LYS A 151 -13.19 -20.90 -15.32
N SER A 152 -12.26 -21.81 -14.99
CA SER A 152 -12.52 -22.99 -14.17
C SER A 152 -12.19 -22.78 -12.69
N PHE A 153 -11.74 -21.59 -12.29
CA PHE A 153 -11.30 -21.33 -10.92
C PHE A 153 -12.45 -21.38 -9.90
N ALA A 154 -13.66 -20.97 -10.28
CA ALA A 154 -14.83 -21.07 -9.40
C ALA A 154 -15.18 -22.53 -9.06
N ALA A 155 -15.19 -23.42 -10.06
CA ALA A 155 -15.50 -24.84 -9.86
C ALA A 155 -14.39 -25.58 -9.08
N THR A 156 -13.14 -25.23 -9.33
CA THR A 156 -11.97 -25.91 -8.76
C THR A 156 -11.48 -25.31 -7.45
N GLU A 157 -11.99 -24.14 -7.09
CA GLU A 157 -11.48 -23.28 -6.02
C GLU A 157 -9.97 -22.95 -6.14
N ALA A 158 -9.41 -23.02 -7.36
CA ALA A 158 -8.02 -22.66 -7.63
C ALA A 158 -7.72 -21.18 -7.29
N ALA A 159 -8.76 -20.34 -7.34
CA ALA A 159 -8.83 -19.01 -6.74
C ALA A 159 -10.30 -18.66 -6.45
N LEU A 160 -10.54 -17.88 -5.39
CA LEU A 160 -11.81 -17.24 -5.12
C LEU A 160 -11.81 -15.83 -5.73
N VAL A 161 -12.71 -15.59 -6.68
CA VAL A 161 -12.74 -14.37 -7.47
C VAL A 161 -14.13 -13.75 -7.36
N HIS A 162 -14.21 -12.52 -6.84
CA HIS A 162 -15.47 -11.83 -6.59
C HIS A 162 -16.33 -11.70 -7.86
N ASN A 163 -15.72 -11.35 -9.01
CA ASN A 163 -16.42 -11.12 -10.28
C ASN A 163 -17.21 -12.35 -10.78
N ILE A 164 -16.85 -13.56 -10.36
CA ILE A 164 -17.49 -14.82 -10.77
C ILE A 164 -18.09 -15.57 -9.58
N TYR A 165 -18.16 -14.94 -8.41
CA TYR A 165 -18.77 -15.54 -7.24
C TYR A 165 -20.30 -15.65 -7.46
N PRO A 166 -20.95 -16.78 -7.10
CA PRO A 166 -22.35 -17.02 -7.48
C PRO A 166 -23.33 -15.91 -7.09
N ASN A 167 -23.10 -15.27 -5.94
CA ASN A 167 -23.79 -14.05 -5.52
C ASN A 167 -22.74 -13.03 -5.02
N PRO A 168 -22.40 -11.99 -5.80
CA PRO A 168 -21.37 -11.02 -5.42
C PRO A 168 -21.61 -10.35 -4.06
N ILE A 169 -22.86 -10.14 -3.67
CA ILE A 169 -23.21 -9.53 -2.37
C ILE A 169 -22.76 -10.40 -1.19
N ASP A 170 -22.68 -11.72 -1.40
CA ASP A 170 -22.29 -12.68 -0.36
C ASP A 170 -20.78 -12.97 -0.37
N PHE A 171 -19.98 -12.27 -1.21
CA PHE A 171 -18.54 -12.45 -1.26
C PHE A 171 -17.92 -12.08 0.11
N PRO A 172 -17.30 -13.03 0.84
CA PRO A 172 -16.90 -12.76 2.20
C PRO A 172 -15.75 -11.73 2.28
N LYS A 173 -15.92 -10.68 3.08
CA LYS A 173 -14.88 -9.66 3.32
C LYS A 173 -13.54 -10.29 3.70
N MET A 174 -12.43 -9.74 3.19
CA MET A 174 -11.05 -10.21 3.39
C MET A 174 -10.72 -11.62 2.89
N ILE A 175 -11.66 -12.37 2.30
CA ILE A 175 -11.39 -13.75 1.87
C ILE A 175 -10.38 -13.83 0.72
N TRP A 176 -10.28 -12.77 -0.08
CA TRP A 176 -9.40 -12.69 -1.23
C TRP A 176 -7.92 -12.93 -0.85
N SER A 177 -7.50 -12.52 0.35
CA SER A 177 -6.13 -12.72 0.84
C SER A 177 -5.76 -14.20 0.97
N THR A 178 -6.75 -15.08 1.15
CA THR A 178 -6.55 -16.54 1.17
C THR A 178 -6.15 -17.11 -0.20
N ASN A 179 -6.28 -16.33 -1.29
CA ASN A 179 -5.81 -16.74 -2.60
C ASN A 179 -4.29 -16.95 -2.64
N TYR A 180 -3.50 -16.27 -1.78
CA TYR A 180 -2.06 -16.54 -1.66
C TYR A 180 -1.76 -18.01 -1.31
N THR A 181 -2.71 -18.72 -0.70
CA THR A 181 -2.55 -20.13 -0.30
C THR A 181 -3.39 -21.09 -1.15
N ARG A 182 -3.89 -20.63 -2.30
CA ARG A 182 -4.62 -21.46 -3.27
C ARG A 182 -3.76 -21.78 -4.48
N LEU A 183 -4.20 -22.78 -5.25
CA LEU A 183 -3.42 -23.38 -6.33
C LEU A 183 -2.85 -22.34 -7.31
N ALA A 184 -3.67 -21.39 -7.76
CA ALA A 184 -3.27 -20.42 -8.78
C ALA A 184 -2.09 -19.57 -8.31
N CYS A 185 -2.23 -18.81 -7.22
CA CYS A 185 -1.17 -17.92 -6.74
C CYS A 185 0.07 -18.69 -6.28
N GLN A 186 -0.11 -19.75 -5.49
CA GLN A 186 1.02 -20.57 -5.02
C GLN A 186 1.85 -21.10 -6.18
N THR A 187 1.19 -21.58 -7.23
CA THR A 187 1.88 -22.06 -8.42
C THR A 187 2.58 -20.92 -9.15
N ILE A 188 1.88 -19.83 -9.45
CA ILE A 188 2.42 -18.79 -10.32
C ILE A 188 3.60 -18.06 -9.66
N PHE A 189 3.54 -17.77 -8.36
CA PHE A 189 4.69 -17.21 -7.64
C PHE A 189 5.88 -18.18 -7.62
N THR A 190 5.64 -19.49 -7.50
CA THR A 190 6.71 -20.49 -7.63
C THR A 190 7.34 -20.47 -9.02
N LEU A 191 6.52 -20.37 -10.08
CA LEU A 191 7.00 -20.27 -11.45
C LEU A 191 7.78 -18.97 -11.68
N PHE A 192 7.29 -17.85 -11.14
CA PHE A 192 7.90 -16.52 -11.30
C PHE A 192 9.25 -16.39 -10.61
N PHE A 193 9.44 -16.95 -9.41
CA PHE A 193 10.70 -16.81 -8.67
C PHE A 193 11.64 -18.01 -8.82
N ALA A 194 11.12 -19.23 -8.98
CA ALA A 194 11.91 -20.45 -8.92
C ALA A 194 11.47 -21.53 -9.94
N GLY A 195 10.91 -21.11 -11.07
CA GLY A 195 10.45 -22.01 -12.13
C GLY A 195 11.55 -22.87 -12.74
N ARG A 196 12.82 -22.42 -12.77
CA ARG A 196 13.94 -23.25 -13.26
C ARG A 196 14.21 -24.45 -12.36
N ASP A 197 14.11 -24.25 -11.06
CA ASP A 197 14.43 -25.26 -10.06
C ASP A 197 13.26 -26.24 -9.87
N PHE A 198 12.04 -25.72 -9.74
CA PHE A 198 10.88 -26.54 -9.39
C PHE A 198 10.00 -26.93 -10.56
N ALA A 199 10.06 -26.21 -11.68
CA ALA A 199 9.27 -26.48 -12.88
C ALA A 199 10.13 -26.48 -14.16
N PRO A 200 11.25 -27.21 -14.23
CA PRO A 200 12.20 -27.16 -15.36
C PRO A 200 11.58 -27.55 -16.72
N LYS A 201 10.49 -28.33 -16.74
CA LYS A 201 9.79 -28.69 -17.98
C LYS A 201 8.92 -27.56 -18.52
N CYS A 202 8.58 -26.57 -17.70
CA CYS A 202 7.72 -25.48 -18.08
C CYS A 202 8.50 -24.47 -18.94
N ILE A 203 8.57 -24.73 -20.25
CA ILE A 203 9.28 -23.91 -21.22
C ILE A 203 8.30 -23.38 -22.29
N ILE A 204 8.34 -22.07 -22.54
CA ILE A 204 7.58 -21.36 -23.58
C ILE A 204 8.56 -20.54 -24.40
N ASN A 205 8.45 -20.61 -25.73
CA ASN A 205 9.30 -19.85 -26.65
C ASN A 205 10.79 -20.03 -26.33
N GLU A 206 11.19 -21.28 -26.07
CA GLU A 206 12.57 -21.70 -25.74
C GLU A 206 13.12 -21.13 -24.40
N LYS A 207 12.28 -20.48 -23.59
CA LYS A 207 12.63 -19.97 -22.26
C LYS A 207 11.88 -20.72 -21.16
N ASN A 208 12.54 -20.98 -20.03
CA ASN A 208 11.81 -21.42 -18.84
C ASN A 208 10.78 -20.35 -18.44
N ILE A 209 9.64 -20.79 -17.92
CA ILE A 209 8.52 -19.93 -17.50
C ILE A 209 8.94 -18.84 -16.51
N GLN A 210 9.94 -19.09 -15.66
CA GLN A 210 10.52 -18.09 -14.77
C GLN A 210 11.08 -16.90 -15.56
N ASP A 211 11.99 -17.18 -16.48
CA ASP A 211 12.62 -16.14 -17.29
C ASP A 211 11.61 -15.50 -18.25
N PHE A 212 10.65 -16.27 -18.77
CA PHE A 212 9.57 -15.71 -19.58
C PHE A 212 8.76 -14.66 -18.82
N LEU A 213 8.25 -14.99 -17.63
CA LEU A 213 7.44 -14.06 -16.84
C LEU A 213 8.27 -12.87 -16.33
N GLN A 214 9.48 -13.11 -15.82
CA GLN A 214 10.36 -12.05 -15.33
C GLN A 214 10.79 -11.10 -16.47
N ASP A 215 11.20 -11.63 -17.62
CA ASP A 215 11.65 -10.81 -18.75
C ASP A 215 10.51 -9.91 -19.28
N HIS A 216 9.28 -10.42 -19.32
CA HIS A 216 8.13 -9.62 -19.75
C HIS A 216 7.72 -8.57 -18.70
N PHE A 217 7.61 -8.95 -17.42
CA PHE A 217 7.30 -8.01 -16.35
C PHE A 217 8.34 -6.88 -16.27
N ILE A 218 9.62 -7.23 -16.16
CA ILE A 218 10.72 -6.27 -16.11
C ILE A 218 10.83 -5.49 -17.43
N GLY A 219 10.54 -6.14 -18.56
CA GLY A 219 10.48 -5.52 -19.88
C GLY A 219 9.44 -4.40 -19.96
N ALA A 220 8.23 -4.64 -19.45
CA ALA A 220 7.16 -3.64 -19.35
C ALA A 220 7.59 -2.44 -18.48
N LEU A 221 8.17 -2.70 -17.30
CA LEU A 221 8.68 -1.64 -16.42
C LEU A 221 9.81 -0.84 -17.08
N SER A 222 10.76 -1.53 -17.71
CA SER A 222 11.88 -0.91 -18.43
C SER A 222 11.40 -0.08 -19.63
N TYR A 223 10.38 -0.54 -20.34
CA TYR A 223 9.75 0.21 -21.43
C TYR A 223 9.06 1.48 -20.91
N PHE A 224 8.36 1.39 -19.79
CA PHE A 224 7.73 2.56 -19.18
C PHE A 224 8.79 3.56 -18.66
N ALA A 225 9.84 3.08 -17.99
CA ALA A 225 10.98 3.92 -17.59
C ALA A 225 11.65 4.61 -18.79
N LYS A 226 11.80 3.90 -19.92
CA LYS A 226 12.28 4.49 -21.17
C LYS A 226 11.38 5.63 -21.65
N LYS A 227 10.06 5.47 -21.60
CA LYS A 227 9.11 6.50 -22.05
C LYS A 227 9.12 7.73 -21.15
N ILE A 228 9.25 7.55 -19.84
CA ILE A 228 9.49 8.64 -18.88
C ILE A 228 10.81 9.36 -19.19
N HIS A 229 11.88 8.62 -19.49
CA HIS A 229 13.16 9.19 -19.91
C HIS A 229 13.04 10.00 -21.22
N GLU A 230 12.35 9.45 -22.23
CA GLU A 230 12.11 10.12 -23.52
C GLU A 230 11.24 11.38 -23.39
N ALA A 231 10.35 11.44 -22.40
CA ALA A 231 9.60 12.66 -22.07
C ALA A 231 10.52 13.81 -21.61
N GLY A 232 11.69 13.49 -21.04
CA GLY A 232 12.79 14.43 -20.79
C GLY A 232 12.61 15.40 -19.62
N ASP A 233 11.44 15.40 -18.97
CA ASP A 233 11.10 16.38 -17.95
C ASP A 233 10.60 15.80 -16.62
N LEU A 234 10.55 14.46 -16.47
CA LEU A 234 9.97 13.79 -15.31
C LEU A 234 10.97 13.05 -14.41
N GLU A 235 12.13 12.66 -14.93
CA GLU A 235 13.18 11.98 -14.15
C GLU A 235 13.79 12.90 -13.09
N ASP A 236 13.97 12.38 -11.88
CA ASP A 236 14.45 13.08 -10.69
C ASP A 236 13.54 14.26 -10.23
N ASN A 237 12.46 14.56 -10.98
CA ASN A 237 11.42 15.54 -10.67
C ASN A 237 10.23 15.43 -11.64
N PRO A 238 9.06 14.90 -11.22
CA PRO A 238 8.73 14.48 -9.87
C PRO A 238 9.11 13.02 -9.58
N VAL A 239 9.45 12.22 -10.61
CA VAL A 239 9.71 10.79 -10.46
C VAL A 239 11.11 10.57 -9.89
N ILE A 240 11.18 10.31 -8.58
CA ILE A 240 12.43 10.10 -7.84
C ILE A 240 12.92 8.65 -7.89
N GLY A 241 12.04 7.69 -8.16
CA GLY A 241 12.36 6.29 -7.91
C GLY A 241 11.34 5.28 -8.41
N TRP A 242 11.69 4.00 -8.24
CA TRP A 242 10.87 2.85 -8.58
C TRP A 242 10.93 1.84 -7.45
N GLU A 243 9.80 1.19 -7.17
CA GLU A 243 9.73 0.04 -6.28
C GLU A 243 9.87 -1.27 -7.06
N SER A 244 10.40 -2.29 -6.40
CA SER A 244 10.75 -3.57 -7.06
C SER A 244 9.53 -4.34 -7.57
N ILE A 245 8.57 -4.58 -6.68
CA ILE A 245 7.30 -5.28 -6.90
C ILE A 245 6.53 -5.21 -5.58
N ASN A 246 5.24 -4.94 -5.65
CA ASN A 246 4.41 -4.94 -4.45
C ASN A 246 4.31 -6.34 -3.84
N GLU A 247 4.54 -6.44 -2.53
CA GLU A 247 4.33 -7.62 -1.67
C GLU A 247 4.74 -8.97 -2.30
N PRO A 248 6.04 -9.16 -2.67
CA PRO A 248 6.46 -10.38 -3.33
C PRO A 248 6.21 -11.62 -2.45
N ASN A 249 5.58 -12.64 -3.02
CA ASN A 249 5.27 -13.89 -2.34
C ASN A 249 6.14 -15.04 -2.89
N ARG A 250 6.60 -15.94 -2.02
CA ARG A 250 7.46 -17.09 -2.40
C ARG A 250 6.71 -18.26 -3.05
N GLY A 251 5.38 -18.22 -3.09
CA GLY A 251 4.56 -19.36 -3.51
C GLY A 251 4.85 -20.60 -2.67
N LEU A 252 5.24 -21.70 -3.32
CA LEU A 252 5.57 -22.97 -2.70
C LEU A 252 7.06 -23.09 -2.33
N VAL A 253 7.92 -22.16 -2.75
CA VAL A 253 9.37 -22.24 -2.55
C VAL A 253 9.69 -22.30 -1.05
N GLY A 254 10.32 -23.39 -0.59
CA GLY A 254 10.63 -23.63 0.83
C GLY A 254 9.59 -24.41 1.63
N TRP A 255 8.44 -24.76 1.05
CA TRP A 255 7.43 -25.57 1.75
C TRP A 255 7.98 -26.97 2.08
N SER A 256 7.93 -27.31 3.37
CA SER A 256 8.47 -28.57 3.91
C SER A 256 7.55 -29.77 3.73
N ASP A 257 6.23 -29.56 3.79
CA ASP A 257 5.23 -30.59 3.61
C ASP A 257 3.94 -29.99 3.03
N ILE A 258 3.65 -30.30 1.76
CA ILE A 258 2.47 -29.78 1.06
C ILE A 258 1.15 -30.46 1.46
N SER A 259 1.21 -31.50 2.31
CA SER A 259 0.01 -32.23 2.78
C SER A 259 -0.65 -31.63 4.02
N ILE A 260 -0.04 -30.59 4.62
CA ILE A 260 -0.52 -29.93 5.83
C ILE A 260 -0.64 -28.42 5.62
N ILE A 261 -1.43 -27.76 6.47
CA ILE A 261 -1.42 -26.30 6.61
C ILE A 261 -0.29 -25.95 7.59
N PRO A 262 0.68 -25.13 7.21
CA PRO A 262 1.77 -24.71 8.10
C PRO A 262 1.27 -23.91 9.30
N ASP A 263 1.91 -24.05 10.47
CA ASP A 263 1.53 -23.34 11.70
C ASP A 263 1.70 -21.81 11.58
N ASP A 264 2.59 -21.35 10.70
CA ASP A 264 2.83 -19.94 10.36
C ASP A 264 1.79 -19.37 9.39
N GLN A 265 0.93 -20.19 8.77
CA GLN A 265 -0.20 -19.71 7.98
C GLN A 265 -1.33 -19.18 8.89
N LYS A 266 -1.25 -17.90 9.23
CA LYS A 266 -2.21 -17.22 10.13
C LYS A 266 -3.50 -16.75 9.43
N LEU A 267 -3.48 -16.54 8.12
CA LEU A 267 -4.66 -16.09 7.38
C LEU A 267 -5.45 -17.30 6.86
N GLN A 268 -6.62 -17.57 7.46
CA GLN A 268 -7.53 -18.63 7.04
C GLN A 268 -8.98 -18.16 7.18
N LYS A 269 -9.75 -18.22 6.09
CA LYS A 269 -11.17 -17.83 6.04
C LYS A 269 -11.87 -18.56 4.90
N GLY A 270 -13.13 -18.94 5.11
CA GLY A 270 -13.86 -19.79 4.16
C GLY A 270 -13.17 -21.15 4.05
N THR A 271 -13.17 -21.75 2.86
CA THR A 271 -12.35 -22.94 2.59
C THR A 271 -10.87 -22.60 2.66
N SER A 272 -10.08 -23.43 3.36
CA SER A 272 -8.63 -23.25 3.48
C SER A 272 -7.95 -24.59 3.19
N PRO A 273 -7.66 -24.90 1.90
CA PRO A 273 -7.08 -26.18 1.53
C PRO A 273 -5.60 -26.28 1.91
N THR A 274 -5.12 -27.49 2.17
CA THR A 274 -3.68 -27.77 2.04
C THR A 274 -3.28 -27.63 0.56
N VAL A 275 -1.99 -27.43 0.29
CA VAL A 275 -1.48 -27.40 -1.10
C VAL A 275 -1.87 -28.69 -1.84
N TRP A 276 -1.78 -29.84 -1.18
CA TRP A 276 -2.19 -31.11 -1.76
C TRP A 276 -3.68 -31.15 -2.12
N GLN A 277 -4.56 -30.67 -1.23
CA GLN A 277 -5.99 -30.57 -1.51
C GLN A 277 -6.26 -29.61 -2.69
N ALA A 278 -5.57 -28.47 -2.74
CA ALA A 278 -5.69 -27.52 -3.84
C ALA A 278 -5.20 -28.11 -5.18
N ILE A 279 -4.16 -28.95 -5.18
CA ILE A 279 -3.70 -29.69 -6.36
C ILE A 279 -4.79 -30.68 -6.83
N LEU A 280 -5.43 -31.40 -5.89
CA LEU A 280 -6.51 -32.35 -6.21
C LEU A 280 -7.71 -31.63 -6.83
N THR A 281 -8.25 -30.59 -6.17
CA THR A 281 -9.42 -29.86 -6.68
C THR A 281 -9.10 -29.12 -7.98
N GLY A 282 -7.92 -28.52 -8.11
CA GLY A 282 -7.47 -27.94 -9.37
C GLY A 282 -7.30 -28.94 -10.51
N SER A 283 -7.14 -30.21 -10.17
CA SER A 283 -7.09 -31.30 -11.15
C SER A 283 -8.46 -31.97 -11.35
N GLY A 284 -9.54 -31.44 -10.77
CA GLY A 284 -10.90 -31.95 -10.96
C GLY A 284 -11.32 -33.07 -10.02
N ARG A 285 -10.57 -33.30 -8.92
CA ARG A 285 -10.92 -34.31 -7.91
C ARG A 285 -11.70 -33.66 -6.77
N ALA A 286 -12.75 -34.33 -6.30
CA ALA A 286 -13.48 -33.89 -5.13
C ALA A 286 -12.65 -34.06 -3.85
N CYS A 287 -12.68 -33.08 -2.95
CA CYS A 287 -11.95 -33.13 -1.69
C CYS A 287 -12.73 -32.48 -0.55
N GLU A 288 -12.70 -33.08 0.65
CA GLU A 288 -13.19 -32.42 1.86
C GLU A 288 -12.15 -31.40 2.34
N ILE A 289 -12.54 -30.13 2.38
CA ILE A 289 -11.69 -29.01 2.81
C ILE A 289 -12.25 -28.42 4.10
N ASP A 290 -11.35 -28.11 5.03
CA ASP A 290 -11.70 -27.44 6.27
C ASP A 290 -12.16 -26.00 5.99
N THR A 291 -13.26 -25.60 6.65
CA THR A 291 -13.75 -24.22 6.61
C THR A 291 -13.37 -23.47 7.88
N TRP A 292 -13.05 -22.19 7.74
CA TRP A 292 -12.54 -21.31 8.78
C TRP A 292 -13.27 -19.99 8.81
N ASP A 293 -13.34 -19.37 9.99
CA ASP A 293 -13.80 -18.00 10.17
C ASP A 293 -12.96 -17.30 11.25
N PHE A 294 -13.01 -15.97 11.29
CA PHE A 294 -12.26 -15.18 12.26
C PHE A 294 -13.09 -14.91 13.52
N GLY A 295 -12.59 -15.39 14.66
CA GLY A 295 -13.06 -14.99 15.98
C GLY A 295 -12.12 -13.96 16.62
N GLY A 296 -12.45 -13.53 17.84
CA GLY A 296 -11.62 -12.57 18.59
C GLY A 296 -10.19 -13.06 18.93
N MET A 297 -9.94 -14.37 18.89
CA MET A 297 -8.59 -14.95 19.09
C MET A 297 -7.89 -15.32 17.76
N GLY A 298 -8.40 -14.84 16.63
CA GLY A 298 -7.90 -15.17 15.29
C GLY A 298 -8.71 -16.27 14.58
N PRO A 299 -8.14 -16.93 13.57
CA PRO A 299 -8.84 -17.90 12.74
C PRO A 299 -9.23 -19.14 13.56
N LYS A 300 -10.46 -19.61 13.36
CA LYS A 300 -10.99 -20.82 13.97
C LYS A 300 -11.68 -21.67 12.92
N LYS A 301 -11.36 -22.96 12.90
CA LYS A 301 -12.07 -23.94 12.09
C LYS A 301 -13.55 -23.99 12.48
N THR A 302 -14.42 -23.77 11.51
CA THR A 302 -15.89 -23.77 11.66
C THR A 302 -16.53 -25.06 11.15
N GLY A 303 -15.87 -25.79 10.25
CA GLY A 303 -16.44 -27.01 9.69
C GLY A 303 -15.61 -27.65 8.60
N ARG A 304 -16.29 -28.39 7.73
CA ARG A 304 -15.78 -29.03 6.52
C ARG A 304 -16.83 -28.93 5.42
N VAL A 305 -16.37 -28.79 4.18
CA VAL A 305 -17.22 -28.84 3.00
C VAL A 305 -16.55 -29.70 1.93
N LEU A 306 -17.36 -30.44 1.17
CA LEU A 306 -16.90 -31.14 -0.02
C LEU A 306 -16.82 -30.11 -1.16
N VAL A 307 -15.60 -29.84 -1.63
CA VAL A 307 -15.39 -29.09 -2.87
C VAL A 307 -15.30 -30.11 -4.00
N ASP A 308 -16.27 -30.10 -4.91
CA ASP A 308 -16.36 -31.03 -6.03
C ASP A 308 -16.37 -30.27 -7.37
N PRO A 309 -15.25 -30.24 -8.10
CA PRO A 309 -15.19 -29.62 -9.42
C PRO A 309 -15.93 -30.40 -10.51
N GLY A 310 -16.46 -31.60 -10.24
CA GLY A 310 -17.18 -32.41 -11.23
C GLY A 310 -16.31 -32.87 -12.42
N GLY A 311 -15.00 -33.02 -12.19
CA GLY A 311 -14.02 -33.32 -13.24
C GLY A 311 -13.53 -32.11 -14.03
N GLU A 312 -14.02 -30.91 -13.77
CA GLU A 312 -13.48 -29.68 -14.34
C GLU A 312 -12.07 -29.41 -13.79
N SER A 313 -11.15 -28.97 -14.66
CA SER A 313 -9.76 -28.71 -14.28
C SER A 313 -9.40 -27.24 -14.40
N ALA A 314 -8.58 -26.78 -13.45
CA ALA A 314 -7.97 -25.46 -13.47
C ALA A 314 -6.91 -25.34 -14.57
N TRP A 315 -6.46 -26.45 -15.16
CA TRP A 315 -5.48 -26.48 -16.25
C TRP A 315 -6.17 -26.39 -17.61
N LEU A 316 -5.52 -25.73 -18.58
CA LEU A 316 -5.99 -25.70 -19.96
C LEU A 316 -6.10 -27.12 -20.53
N PRO A 317 -7.11 -27.41 -21.37
CA PRO A 317 -7.27 -28.73 -21.96
C PRO A 317 -6.12 -29.05 -22.93
N ALA A 318 -5.84 -30.34 -23.15
CA ALA A 318 -4.74 -30.79 -24.00
C ALA A 318 -4.82 -30.30 -25.46
N ASN A 319 -6.03 -29.98 -25.93
CA ASN A 319 -6.30 -29.46 -27.28
C ASN A 319 -6.54 -27.94 -27.30
N TYR A 320 -6.16 -27.21 -26.24
CA TYR A 320 -6.30 -25.77 -26.21
C TYR A 320 -5.53 -25.10 -27.35
N ASP A 321 -6.16 -24.13 -28.01
CA ASP A 321 -5.53 -23.35 -29.07
C ASP A 321 -4.67 -22.22 -28.48
N GLU A 322 -3.36 -22.43 -28.52
CA GLU A 322 -2.35 -21.48 -28.05
C GLU A 322 -2.14 -20.28 -29.00
N SER A 323 -2.88 -20.20 -30.12
CA SER A 323 -2.78 -19.09 -31.09
C SER A 323 -3.18 -17.73 -30.50
N ARG A 324 -3.97 -17.72 -29.41
CA ARG A 324 -4.41 -16.49 -28.73
C ARG A 324 -3.24 -15.55 -28.37
N TYR A 325 -2.14 -16.09 -27.86
CA TYR A 325 -0.92 -15.34 -27.51
C TYR A 325 0.33 -15.87 -28.21
N ASN A 326 0.16 -16.75 -29.21
CA ASN A 326 1.24 -17.34 -30.00
C ASN A 326 2.30 -18.08 -29.17
N TYR A 327 1.91 -18.76 -28.10
CA TYR A 327 2.84 -19.54 -27.29
C TYR A 327 3.31 -20.79 -28.02
N LYS A 328 4.63 -21.04 -27.96
CA LYS A 328 5.23 -22.31 -28.38
C LYS A 328 5.74 -23.05 -27.15
N ARG A 329 4.94 -23.98 -26.63
CA ARG A 329 5.35 -24.82 -25.51
C ARG A 329 6.33 -25.88 -25.95
N ASP A 330 7.31 -26.16 -25.09
CA ASP A 330 8.15 -27.33 -25.26
C ASP A 330 7.29 -28.62 -25.19
N PRO A 331 7.57 -29.65 -26.01
CA PRO A 331 6.83 -30.91 -25.98
C PRO A 331 6.84 -31.62 -24.62
N GLY A 332 7.80 -31.29 -23.74
CA GLY A 332 7.87 -31.77 -22.36
C GLY A 332 6.85 -31.13 -21.42
N TRP A 333 6.25 -29.98 -21.78
CA TRP A 333 5.15 -29.35 -21.05
C TRP A 333 3.80 -29.72 -21.69
N LYS A 334 3.12 -30.70 -21.10
CA LYS A 334 1.83 -31.16 -21.59
C LYS A 334 0.68 -30.32 -21.01
N LEU A 335 -0.18 -29.80 -21.88
CA LEU A 335 -1.47 -29.25 -21.47
C LEU A 335 -2.45 -30.37 -21.10
N GLY A 336 -3.48 -30.05 -20.33
CA GLY A 336 -4.46 -30.98 -19.80
C GLY A 336 -3.99 -31.77 -18.56
N GLU A 337 -2.74 -31.57 -18.14
CA GLU A 337 -2.13 -32.26 -17.01
C GLU A 337 -1.60 -31.25 -15.98
N CYS A 338 -1.77 -31.56 -14.69
CA CYS A 338 -1.18 -30.76 -13.62
C CYS A 338 0.35 -30.73 -13.75
N ILE A 339 0.95 -29.53 -13.74
CA ILE A 339 2.41 -29.40 -13.90
C ILE A 339 3.16 -30.11 -12.77
N TRP A 340 2.60 -30.17 -11.56
CA TRP A 340 3.24 -30.85 -10.43
C TRP A 340 3.22 -32.38 -10.60
N ALA A 341 2.20 -32.95 -11.26
CA ALA A 341 2.22 -34.36 -11.66
C ALA A 341 3.33 -34.63 -12.69
N GLN A 342 3.48 -33.73 -13.67
CA GLN A 342 4.53 -33.82 -14.69
C GLN A 342 5.95 -33.77 -14.08
N HIS A 343 6.10 -33.17 -12.89
CA HIS A 343 7.35 -33.11 -12.13
C HIS A 343 7.48 -34.20 -11.05
N GLY A 344 6.56 -35.17 -11.01
CA GLY A 344 6.62 -36.32 -10.09
C GLY A 344 6.30 -35.98 -8.65
N VAL A 345 5.57 -34.88 -8.40
CA VAL A 345 5.07 -34.53 -7.06
C VAL A 345 3.97 -35.50 -6.64
N TRP A 346 3.12 -35.93 -7.57
CA TRP A 346 2.00 -36.84 -7.31
C TRP A 346 1.65 -37.69 -8.55
N ASP A 347 0.97 -38.83 -8.35
CA ASP A 347 0.46 -39.70 -9.42
C ASP A 347 -1.04 -39.44 -9.68
N PRO A 348 -1.42 -38.94 -10.87
CA PRO A 348 -2.81 -38.68 -11.22
C PRO A 348 -3.67 -39.91 -11.50
N ASN A 349 -3.07 -41.10 -11.67
CA ASN A 349 -3.83 -42.34 -11.90
C ASN A 349 -4.31 -42.97 -10.59
N THR A 350 -3.58 -42.73 -9.49
CA THR A 350 -3.86 -43.30 -8.17
C THR A 350 -4.19 -42.23 -7.12
N ASP A 351 -4.24 -40.96 -7.53
CA ASP A 351 -4.41 -39.78 -6.66
C ASP A 351 -3.50 -39.83 -5.42
N THR A 352 -2.22 -40.18 -5.63
CA THR A 352 -1.25 -40.41 -4.54
C THR A 352 -0.18 -39.33 -4.54
N LEU A 353 0.02 -38.68 -3.39
CA LEU A 353 1.14 -37.78 -3.17
C LEU A 353 2.46 -38.56 -3.09
N ILE A 354 3.41 -38.28 -4.00
CA ILE A 354 4.70 -38.98 -4.09
C ILE A 354 5.78 -38.22 -3.31
N ARG A 355 5.85 -36.89 -3.47
CA ARG A 355 6.91 -36.04 -2.89
C ARG A 355 6.31 -34.85 -2.15
N LYS A 356 6.07 -35.04 -0.85
CA LYS A 356 5.46 -34.00 -0.01
C LYS A 356 6.38 -32.80 0.27
N ASP A 357 7.69 -33.00 0.18
CA ASP A 357 8.77 -32.05 0.48
C ASP A 357 9.46 -31.51 -0.79
N TYR A 358 8.81 -31.63 -1.95
CA TYR A 358 9.40 -31.30 -3.26
C TYR A 358 10.00 -29.89 -3.32
N PHE A 359 9.40 -28.93 -2.61
CA PHE A 359 9.81 -27.52 -2.63
C PHE A 359 10.74 -27.12 -1.47
N HIS A 360 11.05 -28.04 -0.55
CA HIS A 360 11.75 -27.72 0.69
C HIS A 360 13.24 -27.49 0.51
N LYS A 361 13.83 -28.05 -0.55
CA LYS A 361 15.28 -28.05 -0.77
C LYS A 361 15.64 -27.55 -2.15
N CYS A 362 16.75 -26.83 -2.24
CA CYS A 362 17.32 -26.46 -3.53
C CYS A 362 17.71 -27.73 -4.31
N PRO A 363 17.21 -27.93 -5.54
CA PRO A 363 17.51 -29.13 -6.33
C PRO A 363 19.00 -29.34 -6.62
N HIS A 364 19.79 -28.27 -6.62
CA HIS A 364 21.20 -28.29 -7.02
C HIS A 364 22.18 -28.33 -5.84
N SER A 365 21.87 -27.66 -4.72
CA SER A 365 22.71 -27.65 -3.51
C SER A 365 22.22 -28.58 -2.40
N ASN A 366 20.95 -29.01 -2.43
CA ASN A 366 20.27 -29.76 -1.38
C ASN A 366 20.20 -29.02 -0.02
N GLU A 367 20.45 -27.71 -0.02
CA GLU A 367 20.21 -26.83 1.13
C GLU A 367 18.71 -26.68 1.39
N THR A 368 18.35 -26.54 2.67
CA THR A 368 16.97 -26.23 3.06
C THR A 368 16.66 -24.78 2.69
N ILE A 369 15.50 -24.58 2.07
CA ILE A 369 14.99 -23.28 1.70
C ILE A 369 13.98 -22.83 2.77
N ASP A 370 14.29 -21.74 3.44
CA ASP A 370 13.38 -20.95 4.28
C ASP A 370 13.16 -19.56 3.66
N TYR A 371 12.52 -18.64 4.38
CA TYR A 371 12.33 -17.27 3.91
C TYR A 371 13.64 -16.52 3.73
N ASP A 372 14.63 -16.73 4.61
CA ASP A 372 15.94 -16.09 4.50
C ASP A 372 16.65 -16.54 3.22
N TYR A 373 16.64 -17.84 2.92
CA TYR A 373 17.16 -18.37 1.67
C TYR A 373 16.40 -17.80 0.46
N PHE A 374 15.07 -17.79 0.51
CA PHE A 374 14.26 -17.25 -0.59
C PHE A 374 14.62 -15.79 -0.90
N THR A 375 14.67 -14.96 0.14
CA THR A 375 14.97 -13.53 0.03
C THR A 375 16.37 -13.31 -0.53
N ASN A 376 17.39 -13.98 -0.01
CA ASN A 376 18.79 -13.75 -0.40
C ASN A 376 19.20 -14.38 -1.74
N HIS A 377 18.45 -15.38 -2.23
CA HIS A 377 18.75 -16.06 -3.50
C HIS A 377 17.75 -15.71 -4.61
N TYR A 378 16.50 -16.16 -4.52
CA TYR A 378 15.53 -16.02 -5.61
C TYR A 378 15.02 -14.59 -5.78
N PHE A 379 14.68 -13.91 -4.67
CA PHE A 379 14.24 -12.52 -4.73
C PHE A 379 15.39 -11.60 -5.15
N MET A 380 16.59 -11.75 -4.58
CA MET A 380 17.73 -10.91 -4.99
C MET A 380 18.18 -11.15 -6.44
N GLU A 381 18.03 -12.36 -6.99
CA GLU A 381 18.25 -12.57 -8.43
C GLU A 381 17.29 -11.73 -9.28
N TYR A 382 16.00 -11.76 -8.95
CA TYR A 382 14.98 -10.91 -9.58
C TYR A 382 15.28 -9.42 -9.39
N TYR A 383 15.63 -9.00 -8.17
CA TYR A 383 15.88 -7.60 -7.82
C TYR A 383 17.03 -7.01 -8.63
N ARG A 384 18.12 -7.76 -8.85
CA ARG A 384 19.25 -7.33 -9.69
C ARG A 384 18.80 -7.09 -11.14
N LYS A 385 18.00 -7.98 -11.72
CA LYS A 385 17.44 -7.81 -13.07
C LYS A 385 16.56 -6.54 -13.14
N HIS A 386 15.71 -6.33 -12.13
CA HIS A 386 14.87 -5.14 -12.03
C HIS A 386 15.71 -3.85 -11.95
N ARG A 387 16.65 -3.78 -11.00
CA ARG A 387 17.58 -2.64 -10.81
C ARG A 387 18.25 -2.26 -12.12
N ASP A 388 18.86 -3.24 -12.79
CA ASP A 388 19.65 -3.00 -13.99
C ASP A 388 18.77 -2.52 -15.15
N ALA A 389 17.53 -3.04 -15.26
CA ALA A 389 16.58 -2.65 -16.28
C ALA A 389 16.01 -1.24 -16.10
N ILE A 390 15.76 -0.80 -14.87
CA ILE A 390 15.35 0.58 -14.56
C ILE A 390 16.51 1.55 -14.77
N ARG A 391 17.69 1.23 -14.22
CA ARG A 391 18.89 2.09 -14.30
C ARG A 391 19.44 2.28 -15.71
N LYS A 392 19.06 1.41 -16.65
CA LYS A 392 19.33 1.61 -18.08
C LYS A 392 18.83 2.98 -18.56
N TYR A 393 17.70 3.46 -18.04
CA TYR A 393 17.10 4.74 -18.42
C TYR A 393 17.17 5.76 -17.28
N HIS A 394 16.65 5.42 -16.09
CA HIS A 394 16.64 6.31 -14.92
C HIS A 394 17.90 6.10 -14.07
N LYS A 395 19.02 6.69 -14.48
CA LYS A 395 20.35 6.43 -13.90
C LYS A 395 20.47 6.76 -12.40
N ASN A 396 19.81 7.82 -11.95
CA ASN A 396 19.84 8.27 -10.56
C ASN A 396 18.66 7.75 -9.73
N SER A 397 17.91 6.78 -10.25
CA SER A 397 16.71 6.29 -9.59
C SER A 397 17.00 5.82 -8.17
N ILE A 398 16.18 6.30 -7.22
CA ILE A 398 16.09 5.76 -5.88
C ILE A 398 15.29 4.46 -5.97
N LEU A 399 15.91 3.33 -5.62
CA LEU A 399 15.28 2.02 -5.72
C LEU A 399 14.67 1.63 -4.38
N PHE A 400 13.35 1.60 -4.33
CA PHE A 400 12.59 1.13 -3.18
C PHE A 400 12.60 -0.41 -3.21
N CYS A 401 13.41 -1.00 -2.35
CA CYS A 401 13.52 -2.44 -2.21
C CYS A 401 12.44 -2.92 -1.22
N GLN A 402 11.38 -3.52 -1.76
CA GLN A 402 10.31 -4.14 -1.00
C GLN A 402 10.54 -5.65 -0.93
N PRO A 403 11.08 -6.19 0.18
CA PRO A 403 11.16 -7.64 0.40
C PRO A 403 9.77 -8.21 0.71
N PRO A 404 9.64 -9.54 0.83
CA PRO A 404 8.40 -10.17 1.30
C PRO A 404 7.89 -9.54 2.60
N VAL A 405 6.58 -9.37 2.68
CA VAL A 405 5.90 -8.63 3.76
C VAL A 405 6.05 -9.37 5.09
N LEU A 406 6.39 -8.62 6.15
CA LEU A 406 6.63 -9.14 7.51
C LEU A 406 7.78 -10.16 7.62
N GLU A 407 8.64 -10.23 6.60
CA GLU A 407 9.86 -11.03 6.61
C GLU A 407 11.10 -10.14 6.68
N LYS A 408 12.23 -10.74 7.05
CA LYS A 408 13.50 -10.00 7.12
C LYS A 408 13.92 -9.49 5.73
N PRO A 409 14.48 -8.28 5.65
CA PRO A 409 15.07 -7.78 4.41
C PRO A 409 16.32 -8.58 4.01
N PRO A 410 16.75 -8.49 2.74
CA PRO A 410 17.95 -9.19 2.26
C PRO A 410 19.23 -8.73 2.97
N VAL A 411 20.18 -9.65 3.13
CA VAL A 411 21.48 -9.44 3.76
C VAL A 411 22.48 -8.95 2.71
N ILE A 412 22.39 -7.67 2.38
CA ILE A 412 23.19 -7.03 1.31
C ILE A 412 24.22 -6.04 1.83
N LYS A 413 24.21 -5.69 3.12
CA LYS A 413 25.14 -4.72 3.72
C LYS A 413 26.61 -5.05 3.43
N GLY A 414 27.32 -4.08 2.85
CA GLY A 414 28.72 -4.20 2.46
C GLY A 414 28.98 -5.10 1.24
N THR A 415 27.93 -5.60 0.58
CA THR A 415 28.04 -6.34 -0.69
C THR A 415 27.93 -5.39 -1.88
N GLU A 416 28.01 -5.90 -3.11
CA GLU A 416 27.78 -5.12 -4.32
C GLU A 416 26.32 -4.66 -4.51
N ASP A 417 25.39 -5.29 -3.80
CA ASP A 417 23.97 -4.92 -3.81
C ASP A 417 23.64 -3.85 -2.74
N ASP A 418 24.58 -3.49 -1.86
CA ASP A 418 24.47 -2.35 -0.92
C ASP A 418 24.52 -1.02 -1.67
N ASP A 419 23.42 -0.69 -2.34
CA ASP A 419 23.35 0.41 -3.27
C ASP A 419 23.10 1.75 -2.55
N PRO A 420 23.95 2.78 -2.74
CA PRO A 420 23.79 4.07 -2.04
C PRO A 420 22.51 4.84 -2.40
N ASN A 421 21.82 4.47 -3.49
CA ASN A 421 20.51 5.02 -3.87
C ASN A 421 19.39 4.00 -3.65
N MET A 422 19.40 3.30 -2.51
CA MET A 422 18.36 2.34 -2.12
C MET A 422 17.55 2.86 -0.93
N VAL A 423 16.29 2.42 -0.88
CA VAL A 423 15.41 2.57 0.27
C VAL A 423 14.93 1.19 0.71
N TYR A 424 14.96 0.94 2.01
CA TYR A 424 14.22 -0.19 2.58
C TYR A 424 12.73 0.17 2.65
N ALA A 425 11.90 -0.58 1.93
CA ALA A 425 10.48 -0.29 1.73
C ALA A 425 9.57 -1.38 2.32
N PRO A 426 9.49 -1.53 3.66
CA PRO A 426 8.59 -2.49 4.29
C PRO A 426 7.13 -2.02 4.27
N HIS A 427 6.23 -2.98 4.44
CA HIS A 427 4.82 -2.75 4.79
C HIS A 427 4.57 -3.10 6.26
N TYR A 428 3.55 -2.49 6.84
CA TYR A 428 3.12 -2.82 8.20
C TYR A 428 1.60 -2.79 8.32
N TYR A 429 1.05 -3.93 8.69
CA TYR A 429 -0.36 -4.10 9.05
C TYR A 429 -0.43 -4.81 10.39
N ASP A 430 -1.34 -4.36 11.27
CA ASP A 430 -1.61 -5.04 12.53
C ASP A 430 -2.33 -6.37 12.23
N GLY A 431 -1.53 -7.43 12.08
CA GLY A 431 -2.00 -8.79 11.88
C GLY A 431 -2.42 -9.40 13.22
N PHE A 432 -3.72 -9.68 13.36
CA PHE A 432 -4.33 -10.56 14.35
C PHE A 432 -3.37 -11.47 15.12
N GLY A 433 -3.13 -11.15 16.40
CA GLY A 433 -2.38 -11.99 17.32
C GLY A 433 -2.29 -11.40 18.73
N GLU A 434 -3.28 -11.70 19.58
CA GLU A 434 -3.34 -11.31 21.01
C GLU A 434 -2.09 -11.68 21.84
N ASN A 435 -1.18 -12.51 21.31
CA ASN A 435 0.05 -12.91 22.01
C ASN A 435 1.26 -11.98 21.77
N ALA A 436 1.12 -10.96 20.91
CA ALA A 436 2.13 -9.92 20.67
C ALA A 436 1.73 -8.51 21.17
N ILE A 437 0.70 -8.40 22.02
CA ILE A 437 0.40 -7.17 22.80
C ILE A 437 1.44 -6.99 23.93
N ARG A 438 2.73 -7.05 23.58
CA ARG A 438 3.82 -6.68 24.48
C ARG A 438 4.79 -5.78 23.72
N ASN A 439 4.47 -4.49 23.81
CA ASN A 439 5.31 -3.29 23.66
C ASN A 439 5.15 -2.55 22.31
N CYS A 440 4.34 -1.47 22.38
CA CYS A 440 4.17 -0.31 21.48
C CYS A 440 4.41 -0.50 19.97
N PHE A 441 3.44 -0.10 19.13
CA PHE A 441 3.60 -0.01 17.65
C PHE A 441 4.91 0.69 17.25
N GLN A 442 5.30 1.73 17.98
CA GLN A 442 6.56 2.45 17.77
C GLN A 442 7.80 1.56 17.94
N ASP A 443 7.80 0.62 18.89
CA ASP A 443 8.93 -0.30 19.13
C ASP A 443 9.03 -1.34 18.00
N GLN A 444 7.90 -1.80 17.46
CA GLN A 444 7.88 -2.69 16.29
C GLN A 444 8.43 -1.99 15.04
N LEU A 445 8.02 -0.74 14.79
CA LEU A 445 8.54 0.04 13.67
C LEU A 445 10.05 0.34 13.82
N LYS A 446 10.53 0.59 15.04
CA LYS A 446 11.97 0.71 15.33
C LYS A 446 12.72 -0.60 15.10
N ALA A 447 12.11 -1.75 15.43
CA ALA A 447 12.71 -3.05 15.15
C ALA A 447 12.83 -3.29 13.64
N ILE A 448 11.80 -2.97 12.87
CA ILE A 448 11.83 -3.01 11.40
C ILE A 448 12.97 -2.11 10.86
N GLN A 449 13.07 -0.86 11.33
CA GLN A 449 14.16 0.03 10.94
C GLN A 449 15.54 -0.56 11.27
N GLN A 450 15.69 -1.14 12.47
CA GLN A 450 16.94 -1.77 12.90
C GLN A 450 17.31 -2.98 12.04
N GLU A 451 16.34 -3.80 11.65
CA GLU A 451 16.57 -4.92 10.73
C GLU A 451 17.07 -4.44 9.36
N GLY A 452 16.57 -3.32 8.86
CA GLY A 452 17.11 -2.66 7.67
C GLY A 452 18.57 -2.23 7.84
N LEU A 453 18.90 -1.59 8.97
CA LEU A 453 20.28 -1.17 9.29
C LEU A 453 21.25 -2.33 9.42
N ASP A 454 20.79 -3.45 9.97
CA ASP A 454 21.59 -4.65 10.22
C ASP A 454 21.86 -5.41 8.93
N ASN A 455 20.83 -5.61 8.09
CA ASN A 455 20.91 -6.47 6.90
C ASN A 455 21.21 -5.70 5.61
N MET A 456 20.67 -4.50 5.42
CA MET A 456 20.80 -3.75 4.16
C MET A 456 21.85 -2.65 4.20
N GLY A 457 22.16 -2.11 5.39
CA GLY A 457 23.13 -1.01 5.54
C GLY A 457 22.46 0.31 5.92
N ASN A 458 23.21 1.41 5.80
CA ASN A 458 22.74 2.74 6.23
C ASN A 458 21.84 3.38 5.16
N HIS A 459 20.65 2.81 4.96
CA HIS A 459 19.65 3.27 4.00
C HIS A 459 18.42 3.87 4.69
N PRO A 460 17.73 4.84 4.07
CA PRO A 460 16.43 5.29 4.55
C PRO A 460 15.45 4.12 4.63
N CYS A 461 14.65 4.09 5.69
CA CYS A 461 13.52 3.18 5.84
C CYS A 461 12.22 3.98 5.63
N VAL A 462 11.45 3.62 4.61
CA VAL A 462 10.16 4.26 4.28
C VAL A 462 9.08 3.21 4.36
N LEU A 463 8.09 3.41 5.21
CA LEU A 463 6.96 2.49 5.33
C LEU A 463 6.01 2.69 4.15
N THR A 464 6.11 1.86 3.11
CA THR A 464 5.41 2.12 1.83
C THR A 464 3.92 1.77 1.86
N GLU A 465 3.48 0.98 2.83
CA GLU A 465 2.05 0.81 3.12
C GLU A 465 1.78 0.59 4.62
N PHE A 466 0.71 1.25 5.08
CA PHE A 466 0.00 1.00 6.33
C PHE A 466 -1.40 1.64 6.22
N GLY A 467 -2.35 1.24 7.05
CA GLY A 467 -3.68 1.85 7.02
C GLY A 467 -4.67 1.18 7.96
N ILE A 468 -5.93 1.62 7.87
CA ILE A 468 -7.04 1.04 8.61
C ILE A 468 -8.24 0.84 7.68
N PRO A 469 -9.11 -0.15 7.96
CA PRO A 469 -10.41 -0.22 7.31
C PRO A 469 -11.35 0.87 7.85
N TYR A 470 -12.00 1.59 6.94
CA TYR A 470 -13.00 2.60 7.28
C TYR A 470 -14.37 1.98 7.59
N ASP A 471 -14.63 0.79 7.08
CA ASP A 471 -15.88 0.03 7.27
C ASP A 471 -15.90 -0.79 8.58
N MET A 472 -14.95 -0.51 9.49
CA MET A 472 -14.90 -1.07 10.84
C MET A 472 -16.18 -0.82 11.66
N ASP A 473 -16.31 -1.54 12.77
CA ASP A 473 -17.49 -1.49 13.65
C ASP A 473 -18.82 -1.73 12.90
N ASN A 474 -18.80 -2.64 11.91
CA ASN A 474 -19.95 -2.92 11.05
C ASN A 474 -20.52 -1.66 10.38
N GLN A 475 -19.64 -0.82 9.83
CA GLN A 475 -19.98 0.40 9.12
C GLN A 475 -20.75 1.41 9.99
N ASN A 476 -20.51 1.41 11.32
CA ASN A 476 -21.22 2.29 12.24
C ASN A 476 -21.03 3.78 11.91
N ALA A 477 -19.84 4.17 11.43
CA ALA A 477 -19.56 5.54 11.01
C ALA A 477 -20.48 5.98 9.86
N TYR A 478 -20.78 5.11 8.89
CA TYR A 478 -21.63 5.43 7.72
C TYR A 478 -23.10 5.60 8.11
N LYS A 479 -23.49 5.01 9.24
CA LYS A 479 -24.84 5.15 9.82
C LYS A 479 -24.98 6.39 10.69
N THR A 480 -23.90 6.87 11.30
CA THR A 480 -23.96 7.88 12.36
C THR A 480 -23.22 9.18 12.04
N GLY A 481 -22.37 9.20 11.02
CA GLY A 481 -21.40 10.27 10.77
C GLY A 481 -20.24 10.31 11.77
N ASN A 482 -20.20 9.41 12.76
CA ASN A 482 -19.19 9.41 13.81
C ASN A 482 -18.01 8.49 13.47
N TYR A 483 -16.87 9.09 13.13
CA TYR A 483 -15.62 8.42 12.79
C TYR A 483 -14.65 8.25 13.98
N SER A 484 -15.10 8.40 15.23
CA SER A 484 -14.20 8.39 16.40
C SER A 484 -13.32 7.14 16.53
N SER A 485 -13.83 5.97 16.13
CA SER A 485 -13.05 4.72 16.13
C SER A 485 -11.92 4.77 15.10
N GLN A 486 -12.24 5.21 13.87
CA GLN A 486 -11.30 5.39 12.78
C GLN A 486 -10.25 6.44 13.13
N SER A 487 -10.66 7.58 13.71
CA SER A 487 -9.74 8.63 14.17
C SER A 487 -8.78 8.11 15.23
N GLY A 488 -9.26 7.33 16.20
CA GLY A 488 -8.41 6.73 17.23
C GLY A 488 -7.42 5.71 16.67
N ALA A 489 -7.87 4.83 15.78
CA ALA A 489 -7.02 3.82 15.14
C ALA A 489 -5.96 4.45 14.23
N LEU A 490 -6.33 5.45 13.44
CA LEU A 490 -5.40 6.14 12.53
C LEU A 490 -4.42 7.04 13.29
N ASP A 491 -4.85 7.70 14.36
CA ASP A 491 -3.96 8.46 15.26
C ASP A 491 -2.93 7.55 15.92
N ALA A 492 -3.33 6.36 16.39
CA ALA A 492 -2.40 5.39 16.98
C ALA A 492 -1.31 4.95 15.98
N ASN A 493 -1.68 4.69 14.72
CA ASN A 493 -0.74 4.37 13.64
C ASN A 493 0.24 5.54 13.38
N HIS A 494 -0.28 6.74 13.15
CA HIS A 494 0.56 7.90 12.87
C HIS A 494 1.48 8.26 14.05
N TYR A 495 0.96 8.23 15.28
CA TYR A 495 1.75 8.50 16.48
C TYR A 495 2.96 7.55 16.60
N ALA A 496 2.75 6.27 16.29
CA ALA A 496 3.82 5.27 16.28
C ALA A 496 4.86 5.55 15.20
N ILE A 497 4.41 5.86 13.97
CA ILE A 497 5.29 6.15 12.83
C ILE A 497 6.12 7.41 13.10
N GLU A 498 5.49 8.49 13.53
CA GLU A 498 6.17 9.75 13.85
C GLU A 498 7.24 9.55 14.93
N GLY A 499 6.94 8.77 15.97
CA GLY A 499 7.89 8.45 17.03
C GLY A 499 8.98 7.43 16.64
N SER A 500 8.86 6.76 15.49
CA SER A 500 9.79 5.68 15.10
C SER A 500 11.02 6.18 14.33
N ASN A 501 11.12 7.49 14.01
CA ASN A 501 12.21 8.08 13.24
C ASN A 501 12.45 7.41 11.86
N LEU A 502 11.38 6.88 11.25
CA LEU A 502 11.42 6.45 9.85
C LEU A 502 11.64 7.66 8.93
N ALA A 503 12.25 7.43 7.77
CA ALA A 503 12.52 8.48 6.78
C ALA A 503 11.24 8.94 6.04
N GLY A 504 10.16 8.18 6.17
CA GLY A 504 8.87 8.53 5.61
C GLY A 504 7.86 7.38 5.68
N TYR A 505 6.69 7.62 5.09
CA TYR A 505 5.64 6.64 4.91
C TYR A 505 4.76 6.97 3.71
N THR A 506 4.01 5.98 3.22
CA THR A 506 2.87 6.20 2.32
C THR A 506 1.61 5.52 2.87
N LEU A 507 0.59 6.32 3.19
CA LEU A 507 -0.68 5.84 3.74
C LEU A 507 -1.49 5.09 2.66
N TRP A 508 -2.01 3.93 3.01
CA TRP A 508 -3.01 3.20 2.24
C TRP A 508 -4.40 3.68 2.71
N LEU A 509 -5.22 4.35 1.89
CA LEU A 509 -5.15 4.55 0.44
C LEU A 509 -5.88 5.83 0.00
N TYR A 510 -5.53 6.40 -1.16
CA TYR A 510 -6.39 7.33 -1.89
C TYR A 510 -7.09 6.62 -3.05
N MET A 511 -8.42 6.73 -3.12
CA MET A 511 -9.24 6.17 -4.21
C MET A 511 -10.29 7.21 -4.58
N SER A 512 -10.28 7.65 -5.84
CA SER A 512 -11.00 8.84 -6.29
C SER A 512 -12.50 8.63 -6.42
N GLU A 513 -12.94 7.38 -6.58
CA GLU A 513 -14.34 7.00 -6.79
C GLU A 513 -14.96 6.28 -5.58
N ASN A 514 -14.34 6.38 -4.40
CA ASN A 514 -14.70 5.62 -3.19
C ASN A 514 -16.08 6.03 -2.68
N LYS A 515 -16.88 5.05 -2.21
CA LYS A 515 -18.25 5.25 -1.72
C LYS A 515 -18.50 4.37 -0.49
N HIS A 516 -19.30 4.82 0.48
CA HIS A 516 -19.57 4.04 1.71
C HIS A 516 -20.12 2.64 1.43
N ARG A 517 -20.97 2.51 0.41
CA ARG A 517 -21.63 1.24 0.08
C ARG A 517 -20.70 0.23 -0.61
N LEU A 518 -19.83 0.71 -1.49
CA LEU A 518 -19.00 -0.15 -2.35
C LEU A 518 -17.53 -0.16 -1.92
N GLY A 519 -17.16 0.71 -0.98
CA GLY A 519 -15.80 1.00 -0.58
C GLY A 519 -14.94 1.40 -1.78
N ASP A 520 -13.78 0.79 -1.89
CA ASP A 520 -12.81 1.02 -2.98
C ASP A 520 -13.19 0.28 -4.28
N GLN A 521 -14.39 -0.29 -4.32
CA GLN A 521 -14.93 -1.08 -5.42
C GLN A 521 -14.11 -2.35 -5.74
N TRP A 522 -13.21 -2.73 -4.85
CA TRP A 522 -12.33 -3.87 -4.98
C TRP A 522 -12.44 -4.82 -3.78
N ASN A 523 -12.86 -6.06 -4.02
CA ASN A 523 -13.01 -7.10 -3.00
C ASN A 523 -13.89 -6.76 -1.77
N GLY A 524 -14.72 -5.70 -1.89
CA GLY A 524 -15.66 -5.27 -0.84
C GLY A 524 -15.00 -4.59 0.35
N GLU A 525 -13.79 -4.06 0.16
CA GLU A 525 -13.02 -3.35 1.17
C GLU A 525 -13.30 -1.84 1.11
N ASP A 526 -13.12 -1.14 2.23
CA ASP A 526 -13.07 0.32 2.23
C ASP A 526 -11.84 0.78 3.02
N LEU A 527 -10.75 1.00 2.29
CA LEU A 527 -9.45 1.41 2.86
C LEU A 527 -9.10 2.87 2.55
N SER A 528 -9.95 3.59 1.80
CA SER A 528 -9.60 4.93 1.35
C SER A 528 -9.89 6.00 2.40
N ILE A 529 -8.97 6.95 2.58
CA ILE A 529 -9.19 8.17 3.39
C ILE A 529 -10.12 9.19 2.71
N PHE A 530 -10.50 8.94 1.47
CA PHE A 530 -11.43 9.78 0.70
C PHE A 530 -12.71 8.99 0.39
N SER A 531 -13.84 9.69 0.30
CA SER A 531 -15.12 9.16 -0.16
C SER A 531 -15.95 10.29 -0.73
N LEU A 532 -16.70 9.99 -1.78
CA LEU A 532 -17.67 10.92 -2.37
C LEU A 532 -18.87 11.19 -1.46
N ASP A 533 -19.11 10.31 -0.47
CA ASP A 533 -20.23 10.39 0.47
C ASP A 533 -19.91 11.20 1.74
N ASP A 534 -18.67 11.65 1.93
CA ASP A 534 -18.23 12.37 3.13
C ASP A 534 -18.09 13.89 2.91
N LEU A 535 -18.17 14.65 4.00
CA LEU A 535 -17.99 16.09 4.00
C LEU A 535 -16.51 16.47 3.91
N PRO A 536 -16.16 17.54 3.17
CA PRO A 536 -14.84 18.15 3.27
C PRO A 536 -14.68 18.81 4.65
N LEU A 537 -13.46 18.83 5.20
CA LEU A 537 -13.21 19.54 6.46
C LEU A 537 -13.54 21.04 6.35
N PRO A 538 -14.16 21.63 7.37
CA PRO A 538 -14.45 23.05 7.41
C PRO A 538 -13.14 23.85 7.50
N THR A 539 -12.88 24.68 6.50
CA THR A 539 -11.64 25.45 6.37
C THR A 539 -11.74 26.90 6.88
N ASN A 540 -12.92 27.39 7.27
CA ASN A 540 -13.08 28.79 7.72
C ASN A 540 -13.90 28.92 9.02
N LEU A 541 -13.31 29.50 10.05
CA LEU A 541 -14.01 30.11 11.19
C LEU A 541 -13.48 31.54 11.34
N SER A 542 -14.08 32.50 10.63
CA SER A 542 -13.66 33.91 10.61
C SER A 542 -14.08 34.65 11.87
N LEU A 543 -13.13 35.13 12.69
CA LEU A 543 -13.28 36.23 13.65
C LEU A 543 -11.95 37.03 13.72
N PRO A 544 -11.93 38.33 14.07
CA PRO A 544 -10.85 39.27 13.71
C PRO A 544 -9.52 39.07 14.49
N SER A 545 -8.38 39.19 13.79
CA SER A 545 -7.01 39.02 14.29
C SER A 545 -6.42 40.24 15.02
N PRO A 546 -5.38 40.02 15.85
CA PRO A 546 -4.18 40.86 15.84
C PRO A 546 -2.89 40.06 15.56
N THR A 547 -1.93 40.73 14.91
CA THR A 547 -0.66 40.26 14.34
C THR A 547 0.39 39.78 15.35
N ASN A 548 1.05 38.64 15.08
CA ASN A 548 2.17 38.09 15.85
C ASN A 548 3.49 38.07 15.05
N GLU A 549 4.40 38.98 15.40
CA GLU A 549 5.86 38.86 15.18
C GLU A 549 6.53 39.08 16.56
N ALA A 550 7.43 38.19 17.00
CA ALA A 550 8.12 38.38 18.29
C ALA A 550 9.57 37.87 18.30
N ILE A 551 10.44 38.65 18.96
CA ILE A 551 11.85 38.35 19.27
C ILE A 551 11.94 38.10 20.78
N ALA A 552 12.63 37.02 21.19
CA ALA A 552 12.69 36.58 22.58
C ALA A 552 13.45 37.54 23.51
N GLY A 553 12.84 37.85 24.66
CA GLY A 553 13.48 38.45 25.84
C GLY A 553 13.15 37.64 27.10
N LEU A 554 14.17 37.34 27.92
CA LEU A 554 14.09 36.57 29.16
C LEU A 554 13.21 37.24 30.24
N SER A 555 12.41 36.47 30.99
CA SER A 555 12.54 36.24 32.46
C SER A 555 11.25 35.78 33.18
N GLN A 556 11.41 34.70 33.97
CA GLN A 556 10.88 34.39 35.32
C GLN A 556 9.37 34.24 35.65
N THR A 557 9.02 32.98 35.94
CA THR A 557 8.27 32.43 37.11
C THR A 557 7.21 33.26 37.85
N SER A 558 5.98 32.73 37.98
CA SER A 558 5.44 32.13 39.25
C SER A 558 3.92 31.82 39.26
N HIS A 559 3.60 30.70 39.93
CA HIS A 559 2.39 30.36 40.72
C HIS A 559 1.05 29.91 40.10
N SER A 560 0.94 28.57 39.99
CA SER A 560 -0.03 27.66 40.67
C SER A 560 -1.49 28.08 40.85
N LYS A 561 -2.39 27.29 40.24
CA LYS A 561 -3.67 26.88 40.84
C LYS A 561 -3.96 25.40 40.54
N LYS A 562 -4.11 24.62 41.63
CA LYS A 562 -4.69 23.28 41.65
C LYS A 562 -6.14 23.34 41.17
N VAL A 563 -6.50 22.50 40.21
CA VAL A 563 -7.87 22.05 39.97
C VAL A 563 -7.83 20.52 39.87
N SER A 564 -8.80 19.90 40.53
CA SER A 564 -8.92 18.48 40.83
C SER A 564 -8.96 17.59 39.59
N LEU A 565 -8.15 16.54 39.64
CA LEU A 565 -8.21 15.37 38.77
C LEU A 565 -9.55 14.66 38.99
N ASP A 566 -10.34 14.53 37.92
CA ASP A 566 -11.37 13.51 37.83
C ASP A 566 -10.84 12.44 36.87
N GLU A 567 -10.46 11.31 37.45
CA GLU A 567 -9.68 10.25 36.83
C GLU A 567 -10.59 9.39 35.92
N SER A 568 -10.53 9.61 34.61
CA SER A 568 -10.87 8.57 33.63
C SER A 568 -9.59 7.81 33.26
N PHE A 569 -9.17 6.93 34.17
CA PHE A 569 -8.03 6.04 33.94
C PHE A 569 -8.26 5.13 32.74
N VAL A 570 -7.21 4.97 31.94
CA VAL A 570 -7.04 3.85 31.02
C VAL A 570 -6.75 2.60 31.87
N ASN A 571 -7.77 1.75 32.04
CA ASN A 571 -7.62 0.41 32.59
C ASN A 571 -7.53 -0.59 31.42
N PRO A 572 -6.82 -1.73 31.54
CA PRO A 572 -6.90 -2.85 30.60
C PRO A 572 -8.32 -3.23 30.12
N GLY A 573 -9.38 -2.89 30.87
CA GLY A 573 -10.78 -3.01 30.44
C GLY A 573 -11.19 -2.11 29.26
N ASN A 574 -10.69 -0.87 29.20
CA ASN A 574 -10.98 0.06 28.09
C ASN A 574 -10.17 -0.31 26.84
N LEU A 575 -8.91 -0.72 27.01
CA LEU A 575 -8.10 -1.32 25.93
C LEU A 575 -8.71 -2.62 25.39
N LYS A 576 -9.28 -3.48 26.24
CA LYS A 576 -10.02 -4.69 25.81
C LYS A 576 -11.34 -4.39 25.10
N GLY A 577 -11.88 -3.19 25.22
CA GLY A 577 -13.07 -2.77 24.47
C GLY A 577 -12.72 -2.35 23.04
N THR A 578 -11.61 -1.62 22.89
CA THR A 578 -11.11 -1.12 21.59
C THR A 578 -10.34 -2.17 20.79
N LEU A 579 -9.80 -3.20 21.45
CA LEU A 579 -9.05 -4.32 20.83
C LEU A 579 -9.88 -5.58 20.62
N LYS A 580 -11.18 -5.56 20.95
CA LYS A 580 -12.08 -6.61 20.48
C LYS A 580 -12.47 -6.26 19.05
N THR A 581 -11.94 -7.00 18.09
CA THR A 581 -12.76 -7.30 16.92
C THR A 581 -14.10 -7.80 17.43
N PRO A 582 -15.24 -7.18 17.07
CA PRO A 582 -16.51 -7.80 17.34
C PRO A 582 -16.47 -9.19 16.67
N PRO A 583 -16.98 -10.25 17.32
CA PRO A 583 -17.06 -11.54 16.66
C PRO A 583 -17.80 -11.33 15.33
N ILE A 584 -17.24 -11.84 14.23
CA ILE A 584 -18.00 -12.10 13.01
C ILE A 584 -18.96 -13.23 13.38
N SER A 585 -20.06 -12.85 14.03
CA SER A 585 -21.18 -13.72 14.29
C SER A 585 -22.34 -13.02 13.62
N SER A 586 -22.67 -13.47 12.42
CA SER A 586 -23.97 -13.21 11.82
C SER A 586 -25.03 -13.87 12.71
N ASN A 587 -25.57 -13.12 13.67
CA ASN A 587 -26.86 -13.48 14.26
C ASN A 587 -27.92 -13.17 13.17
N PRO A 588 -28.69 -14.15 12.68
CA PRO A 588 -29.66 -13.94 11.61
C PRO A 588 -30.92 -13.15 12.04
N GLU A 589 -30.97 -12.62 13.27
CA GLU A 589 -32.21 -12.13 13.88
C GLU A 589 -32.24 -10.64 14.23
N ASP A 590 -31.27 -9.82 13.81
CA ASP A 590 -31.39 -8.36 13.91
C ASP A 590 -31.44 -7.77 12.49
N PRO A 591 -32.56 -7.18 12.04
CA PRO A 591 -32.60 -6.52 10.74
C PRO A 591 -31.54 -5.41 10.77
N SER A 592 -30.45 -5.61 10.01
CA SER A 592 -29.40 -4.62 9.90
C SER A 592 -30.05 -3.28 9.55
N PRO A 593 -29.94 -2.24 10.39
CA PRO A 593 -30.52 -0.95 10.04
C PRO A 593 -29.90 -0.51 8.72
N GLU A 594 -30.77 -0.13 7.77
CA GLU A 594 -30.38 0.29 6.43
C GLU A 594 -29.25 1.33 6.51
N LEU A 595 -28.26 1.24 5.61
CA LEU A 595 -27.23 2.27 5.47
C LEU A 595 -27.92 3.62 5.24
N THR A 596 -27.80 4.52 6.21
CA THR A 596 -28.41 5.86 6.13
C THR A 596 -27.53 6.86 5.38
N ASN A 597 -26.28 6.50 5.08
CA ASN A 597 -25.27 7.33 4.39
C ASN A 597 -25.12 8.71 5.04
N ASN A 598 -25.04 8.73 6.38
CA ASN A 598 -24.90 9.98 7.13
C ASN A 598 -23.47 10.53 6.95
N PRO A 599 -23.32 11.73 6.36
CA PRO A 599 -22.01 12.22 5.96
C PRO A 599 -21.21 12.66 7.20
N GLY A 600 -19.93 12.28 7.26
CA GLY A 600 -18.98 12.73 8.30
C GLY A 600 -17.69 13.25 7.67
N TYR A 601 -16.64 13.42 8.46
CA TYR A 601 -15.35 13.97 7.98
C TYR A 601 -14.27 12.91 7.74
N ARG A 602 -14.63 11.63 7.75
CA ARG A 602 -13.73 10.51 7.44
C ARG A 602 -12.42 10.49 8.22
N ALA A 603 -12.47 10.86 9.51
CA ALA A 603 -11.31 10.94 10.40
C ALA A 603 -10.19 11.89 9.91
N ALA A 604 -10.54 12.95 9.18
CA ALA A 604 -9.55 13.86 8.59
C ALA A 604 -8.66 14.59 9.61
N GLU A 605 -9.14 14.81 10.83
CA GLU A 605 -8.32 15.30 11.94
C GLU A 605 -7.17 14.36 12.32
N ALA A 606 -7.28 13.07 12.00
CA ALA A 606 -6.25 12.09 12.32
C ALA A 606 -5.19 11.96 11.22
N TYR A 607 -5.50 12.28 9.96
CA TYR A 607 -4.57 12.20 8.84
C TYR A 607 -4.07 13.55 8.32
N ILE A 608 -4.60 14.69 8.74
CA ILE A 608 -4.04 16.02 8.44
C ILE A 608 -3.19 16.48 9.61
N ARG A 609 -1.90 16.10 9.62
CA ARG A 609 -1.01 16.25 10.77
C ARG A 609 0.17 17.17 10.45
N PRO A 610 0.69 17.92 11.43
CA PRO A 610 1.92 18.68 11.25
C PRO A 610 3.13 17.74 11.10
N PHE A 611 4.11 18.12 10.28
CA PHE A 611 5.35 17.36 10.14
C PHE A 611 6.48 18.24 9.55
N PRO A 612 7.76 17.92 9.82
CA PRO A 612 8.88 18.58 9.16
C PRO A 612 8.96 18.17 7.68
N ILE A 613 8.75 19.11 6.76
CA ILE A 613 8.88 18.87 5.32
C ILE A 613 10.37 18.76 4.95
N ALA A 614 11.15 19.76 5.36
CA ALA A 614 12.58 19.85 5.10
C ALA A 614 13.28 20.55 6.28
N THR A 615 14.28 19.89 6.86
CA THR A 615 14.94 20.32 8.11
C THR A 615 16.40 20.70 7.88
N CYS A 616 16.79 21.90 8.30
CA CYS A 616 18.18 22.31 8.35
C CYS A 616 18.92 21.53 9.46
N GLY A 617 19.78 20.59 9.08
CA GLY A 617 20.48 19.68 10.00
C GLY A 617 19.91 18.27 9.96
N ARG A 618 19.87 17.60 11.12
CA ARG A 618 19.29 16.26 11.32
C ARG A 618 18.08 16.31 12.22
N ILE A 619 17.09 15.45 11.95
CA ILE A 619 15.95 15.25 12.84
C ILE A 619 16.36 14.26 13.94
N LEU A 620 16.21 14.66 15.20
CA LEU A 620 16.44 13.77 16.34
C LEU A 620 15.16 13.05 16.76
N SER A 621 14.05 13.78 16.73
CA SER A 621 12.70 13.27 16.98
C SER A 621 11.66 14.29 16.50
N TYR A 622 10.49 13.79 16.14
CA TYR A 622 9.30 14.62 16.00
C TYR A 622 8.05 13.83 16.39
N GLY A 623 6.93 14.52 16.56
CA GLY A 623 5.66 13.86 16.83
C GLY A 623 4.50 14.83 17.02
N PHE A 624 3.30 14.33 16.76
CA PHE A 624 2.05 15.04 17.00
C PHE A 624 1.15 14.26 17.95
N ASN A 625 0.78 14.89 19.06
CA ASN A 625 -0.25 14.41 19.96
C ASN A 625 -1.58 15.08 19.58
N LEU A 626 -2.46 14.32 18.93
CA LEU A 626 -3.76 14.80 18.47
C LEU A 626 -4.68 15.23 19.61
N ARG A 627 -4.68 14.47 20.73
CA ARG A 627 -5.53 14.73 21.89
C ARG A 627 -5.25 16.08 22.56
N ASP A 628 -3.97 16.40 22.72
CA ASP A 628 -3.51 17.64 23.36
C ASP A 628 -3.24 18.74 22.33
N CYS A 629 -3.29 18.41 21.03
CA CYS A 629 -2.97 19.27 19.91
C CYS A 629 -1.56 19.88 20.03
N ILE A 630 -0.57 19.03 20.34
CA ILE A 630 0.83 19.45 20.55
C ILE A 630 1.72 18.79 19.50
N PHE A 631 2.44 19.60 18.74
CA PHE A 631 3.52 19.16 17.86
C PHE A 631 4.88 19.48 18.48
N THR A 632 5.82 18.56 18.37
CA THR A 632 7.20 18.75 18.81
C THR A 632 8.18 18.30 17.74
N LEU A 633 9.29 19.03 17.59
CA LEU A 633 10.42 18.67 16.74
C LEU A 633 11.73 19.01 17.47
N GLU A 634 12.65 18.04 17.52
CA GLU A 634 14.04 18.24 17.94
C GLU A 634 14.99 18.06 16.76
N THR A 635 15.95 18.96 16.63
CA THR A 635 16.93 18.98 15.54
C THR A 635 18.35 19.10 16.06
N LEU A 636 19.31 18.62 15.27
CA LEU A 636 20.74 18.82 15.47
C LEU A 636 21.35 19.42 14.21
N ASN A 637 21.87 20.63 14.30
CA ASN A 637 22.53 21.30 13.18
C ASN A 637 24.05 21.37 13.41
N ASP A 638 24.80 20.50 12.73
CA ASP A 638 26.25 20.36 12.91
C ASP A 638 27.09 21.43 12.17
N ALA A 639 26.46 22.22 11.28
CA ALA A 639 27.13 23.25 10.50
C ALA A 639 26.30 24.54 10.41
N ALA A 640 26.96 25.65 10.07
CA ALA A 640 26.26 26.89 9.72
C ALA A 640 25.63 26.73 8.32
N ILE A 641 24.42 26.18 8.25
CA ILE A 641 23.55 26.33 7.07
C ILE A 641 23.28 27.83 6.88
N SER A 642 23.15 28.28 5.63
CA SER A 642 22.85 29.67 5.28
C SER A 642 21.72 30.23 6.16
N SER A 643 21.92 31.43 6.73
CA SER A 643 20.93 32.13 7.57
C SER A 643 19.63 32.45 6.84
N GLU A 644 19.61 32.29 5.51
CA GLU A 644 18.47 32.56 4.65
C GLU A 644 17.53 31.35 4.50
N ILE A 645 18.02 30.12 4.71
CA ILE A 645 17.26 28.89 4.44
C ILE A 645 16.63 28.36 5.73
N PRO A 646 15.29 28.30 5.83
CA PRO A 646 14.62 27.76 7.01
C PRO A 646 14.45 26.24 6.97
N THR A 647 14.30 25.66 8.16
CA THR A 647 13.51 24.45 8.37
C THR A 647 12.04 24.77 8.07
N GLU A 648 11.41 23.97 7.22
CA GLU A 648 10.01 24.10 6.83
C GLU A 648 9.17 22.98 7.44
N ILE A 649 8.10 23.37 8.14
CA ILE A 649 7.16 22.47 8.80
C ILE A 649 5.78 22.73 8.21
N PHE A 650 5.12 21.68 7.72
CA PHE A 650 3.69 21.76 7.41
C PHE A 650 2.93 21.91 8.72
N LEU A 651 2.11 22.95 8.84
CA LEU A 651 1.40 23.27 10.06
C LEU A 651 -0.09 23.47 9.74
N PRO A 652 -0.92 22.41 9.76
CA PRO A 652 -2.29 22.51 9.28
C PRO A 652 -3.13 23.47 10.13
N GLU A 653 -3.75 24.44 9.45
CA GLU A 653 -4.54 25.52 10.07
C GLU A 653 -5.70 24.98 10.93
N PHE A 654 -6.28 23.84 10.55
CA PHE A 654 -7.35 23.20 11.31
C PHE A 654 -6.97 22.94 12.78
N HIS A 655 -5.73 22.48 13.01
CA HIS A 655 -5.16 22.20 14.33
C HIS A 655 -4.47 23.44 14.93
N PHE A 656 -3.77 24.21 14.10
CA PHE A 656 -2.91 25.31 14.53
C PHE A 656 -3.22 26.60 13.78
N PRO A 657 -4.39 27.25 13.98
CA PRO A 657 -4.63 28.54 13.33
C PRO A 657 -3.58 29.55 13.78
N LYS A 658 -2.98 30.29 12.84
CA LYS A 658 -1.87 31.23 13.11
C LYS A 658 -2.10 32.19 14.28
N ASP A 659 -3.36 32.63 14.48
CA ASP A 659 -3.73 33.60 15.52
C ASP A 659 -4.14 32.91 16.85
N ARG A 660 -4.14 31.57 16.89
CA ARG A 660 -4.62 30.76 18.03
C ARG A 660 -3.72 29.56 18.34
N CYS A 661 -2.45 29.60 17.95
CA CYS A 661 -1.44 28.64 18.38
C CYS A 661 -0.31 29.33 19.16
N GLU A 662 0.24 28.63 20.14
CA GLU A 662 1.42 29.06 20.90
C GLU A 662 2.66 28.33 20.37
N ILE A 663 3.76 29.06 20.17
CA ILE A 663 5.02 28.50 19.69
C ILE A 663 6.10 28.76 20.73
N ASP A 664 6.70 27.69 21.21
CA ASP A 664 7.84 27.69 22.14
C ASP A 664 9.07 27.15 21.40
N VAL A 665 10.12 27.97 21.31
CA VAL A 665 11.38 27.62 20.64
C VAL A 665 12.54 27.79 21.59
N SER A 666 13.47 26.84 21.56
CA SER A 666 14.73 26.95 22.29
C SER A 666 15.63 28.10 21.83
N ASN A 667 15.63 28.39 20.53
CA ASN A 667 16.41 29.44 19.88
C ASN A 667 15.89 29.68 18.45
N GLY A 668 16.43 30.69 17.78
CA GLY A 668 16.12 30.99 16.39
C GLY A 668 14.90 31.89 16.20
N LYS A 669 14.71 32.35 14.96
CA LYS A 669 13.51 33.09 14.55
C LYS A 669 12.53 32.14 13.87
N TRP A 670 11.23 32.41 13.99
CA TRP A 670 10.20 31.64 13.29
C TRP A 670 9.13 32.55 12.71
N THR A 671 8.44 32.08 11.68
CA THR A 671 7.29 32.75 11.06
C THR A 671 6.28 31.70 10.60
N ILE A 672 4.98 31.99 10.74
CA ILE A 672 3.93 31.24 10.06
C ILE A 672 3.56 31.98 8.77
N THR A 673 3.60 31.29 7.64
CA THR A 673 3.22 31.83 6.34
C THR A 673 2.13 30.97 5.73
N SER A 674 1.15 31.60 5.09
CA SER A 674 0.19 30.92 4.22
C SER A 674 0.64 31.19 2.79
N ASP A 675 1.13 30.16 2.10
CA ASP A 675 1.48 30.31 0.68
C ASP A 675 0.17 30.26 -0.13
N GLU A 676 -0.29 31.42 -0.60
CA GLU A 676 -1.33 31.52 -1.61
C GLU A 676 -0.70 31.21 -2.97
N SER A 677 -0.89 29.98 -3.44
CA SER A 677 -0.54 29.58 -4.80
C SER A 677 -1.77 29.06 -5.52
N ASP A 678 -1.69 28.95 -6.85
CA ASP A 678 -2.72 28.28 -7.67
C ASP A 678 -2.98 26.82 -7.21
N GLU A 679 -2.09 26.27 -6.36
CA GLU A 679 -2.14 24.93 -5.79
C GLU A 679 -3.01 24.83 -4.51
N GLY A 680 -3.43 25.96 -3.92
CA GLY A 680 -4.20 26.06 -2.68
C GLY A 680 -3.46 26.73 -1.53
N ILE A 681 -4.20 27.15 -0.49
CA ILE A 681 -3.63 27.78 0.71
C ILE A 681 -3.03 26.68 1.60
N ILE A 682 -1.70 26.71 1.77
CA ILE A 682 -0.98 25.83 2.70
C ILE A 682 -0.33 26.69 3.78
N GLN A 683 -0.58 26.34 5.03
CA GLN A 683 0.08 27.00 6.17
C GLN A 683 1.38 26.26 6.52
N LEU A 684 2.47 27.01 6.48
CA LEU A 684 3.82 26.55 6.79
C LEU A 684 4.38 27.32 7.98
N LEU A 685 5.13 26.64 8.82
CA LEU A 685 6.00 27.25 9.82
C LEU A 685 7.45 27.16 9.35
N LYS A 686 8.09 28.32 9.21
CA LYS A 686 9.50 28.47 8.84
C LYS A 686 10.30 28.77 10.10
N TRP A 687 11.38 28.04 10.35
CA TRP A 687 12.21 28.17 11.55
C TRP A 687 13.69 28.20 11.18
N TRP A 688 14.38 29.27 11.59
CA TRP A 688 15.82 29.47 11.35
C TRP A 688 16.57 29.34 12.66
N THR A 689 17.44 28.34 12.75
CA THR A 689 18.22 28.02 13.95
C THR A 689 19.72 28.22 13.71
N PRO A 690 20.48 28.62 14.74
CA PRO A 690 21.94 28.53 14.68
C PRO A 690 22.42 27.07 14.71
N SER A 691 23.73 26.86 14.66
CA SER A 691 24.33 25.54 14.89
C SER A 691 24.07 25.06 16.32
N GLY A 692 23.78 23.76 16.48
CA GLY A 692 23.55 23.12 17.77
C GLY A 692 22.25 22.32 17.82
N LYS A 693 21.93 21.82 19.02
CA LYS A 693 20.69 21.09 19.30
C LYS A 693 19.58 22.09 19.66
N HIS A 694 18.46 22.02 18.95
CA HIS A 694 17.32 22.91 19.15
C HIS A 694 16.00 22.14 19.15
N HIS A 695 15.03 22.62 19.90
CA HIS A 695 13.65 22.14 19.88
C HIS A 695 12.67 23.28 19.56
N ILE A 696 11.55 22.89 18.96
CA ILE A 696 10.33 23.67 18.81
C ILE A 696 9.14 22.85 19.28
N LYS A 697 8.23 23.51 20.00
CA LYS A 697 6.94 22.98 20.44
C LYS A 697 5.84 23.92 19.99
N VAL A 698 4.83 23.39 19.32
CA VAL A 698 3.66 24.15 18.86
C VAL A 698 2.43 23.60 19.56
N ILE A 699 1.68 24.46 20.25
CA ILE A 699 0.45 24.12 20.96
C ILE A 699 -0.71 24.74 20.18
N GLY A 700 -1.58 23.88 19.65
CA GLY A 700 -2.73 24.25 18.84
C GLY A 700 -4.03 24.32 19.65
N LEU A 701 -5.14 24.31 18.91
CA LEU A 701 -6.47 24.32 19.51
C LEU A 701 -6.87 22.92 19.97
N GLN A 702 -7.03 22.74 21.28
CA GLN A 702 -7.63 21.53 21.82
C GLN A 702 -9.15 21.54 21.55
N ARG A 703 -9.60 20.66 20.66
CA ARG A 703 -11.03 20.47 20.36
C ARG A 703 -11.54 19.26 21.11
N SER A 704 -12.66 19.38 21.81
CA SER A 704 -13.29 18.20 22.43
C SER A 704 -13.97 17.37 21.33
N GLN A 705 -13.76 16.04 21.33
CA GLN A 705 -14.42 15.12 20.38
C GLN A 705 -15.95 15.22 20.42
N LYS A 706 -16.54 15.66 21.55
CA LYS A 706 -18.00 15.90 21.68
C LYS A 706 -18.52 17.07 20.86
N ASN A 707 -17.67 18.02 20.46
CA ASN A 707 -18.08 19.21 19.71
C ASN A 707 -17.95 19.05 18.19
N MET A 708 -17.57 17.87 17.70
CA MET A 708 -17.52 17.54 16.27
C MET A 708 -18.76 16.79 15.76
N THR A 709 -19.74 16.50 16.63
CA THR A 709 -21.04 15.99 16.21
C THR A 709 -21.84 17.06 15.48
N ILE A 710 -22.50 16.65 14.39
CA ILE A 710 -23.36 17.45 13.51
C ILE A 710 -24.28 18.34 14.37
N GLY A 711 -23.94 19.62 14.44
CA GLY A 711 -24.59 20.60 15.29
C GLY A 711 -24.58 21.96 14.62
N ASP A 712 -25.58 22.15 13.76
CA ASP A 712 -26.21 23.43 13.41
C ASP A 712 -25.35 24.47 12.66
N HIS A 713 -25.26 24.34 11.32
CA HIS A 713 -24.95 25.47 10.45
C HIS A 713 -25.70 25.38 9.11
N ASN A 714 -26.79 26.16 9.01
CA ASN A 714 -27.21 26.76 7.75
C ASN A 714 -26.03 27.55 7.20
N ASP A 715 -25.57 27.26 5.98
CA ASP A 715 -24.92 28.24 5.11
C ASP A 715 -24.81 27.70 3.66
N GLU A 716 -25.73 28.17 2.82
CA GLU A 716 -25.84 27.94 1.37
C GLU A 716 -24.66 28.53 0.54
N TYR A 717 -23.53 28.90 1.16
CA TYR A 717 -22.51 29.74 0.51
C TYR A 717 -21.26 29.00 0.02
N TYR A 718 -21.07 27.70 0.34
CA TYR A 718 -19.84 26.97 0.01
C TYR A 718 -19.89 26.20 -1.32
N LEU A 719 -21.08 25.84 -1.80
CA LEU A 719 -21.25 25.13 -3.08
C LEU A 719 -20.79 25.95 -4.30
N ASP A 720 -20.75 27.28 -4.17
CA ASP A 720 -20.39 28.18 -5.28
C ASP A 720 -18.86 28.28 -5.51
N GLN A 721 -18.03 27.96 -4.51
CA GLN A 721 -16.57 28.02 -4.66
C GLN A 721 -15.94 26.75 -5.22
N CYS A 722 -16.61 25.59 -5.13
CA CYS A 722 -16.13 24.35 -5.74
C CYS A 722 -16.58 24.16 -7.20
N GLN A 723 -17.47 24.99 -7.74
CA GLN A 723 -18.04 24.82 -9.09
C GLN A 723 -17.62 25.87 -10.14
N GLN A 724 -16.90 26.93 -9.75
CA GLN A 724 -16.50 27.97 -10.70
C GLN A 724 -15.03 27.86 -11.11
N SER A 725 -14.75 26.95 -12.03
CA SER A 725 -13.62 27.04 -12.96
C SER A 725 -13.98 26.42 -14.31
N LYS A 726 -15.13 26.83 -14.88
CA LYS A 726 -15.36 26.70 -16.32
C LYS A 726 -14.57 27.81 -17.01
N CYS A 727 -13.40 27.44 -17.52
CA CYS A 727 -12.60 28.27 -18.41
C CYS A 727 -13.48 28.70 -19.60
N LYS A 728 -13.76 30.00 -19.72
CA LYS A 728 -14.30 30.57 -20.96
C LYS A 728 -13.14 30.74 -21.93
N ILE A 729 -13.16 29.93 -22.99
CA ILE A 729 -12.35 30.14 -24.19
C ILE A 729 -12.64 31.54 -24.73
N MET A 730 -11.57 32.31 -24.95
CA MET A 730 -11.48 33.19 -26.10
C MET A 730 -10.18 32.88 -26.84
#